data_AF-A0A925ER03-F1
#
_entry.id   AF-A0A925ER03-F1
#
_cell.length_a   1.000
_cell.length_b   1.000
_cell.length_c   1.000
_cell.angle_alpha   90.00
_cell.angle_beta   90.00
_cell.angle_gamma   90.00
#
_symmetry.space_group_name_H-M   'P 1'
#
loop_
_entity.id
_entity.type
_entity.pdbx_description
1 polymer ?
#
loop_
_entity_poly.entity_id
_entity_poly.type
_entity_poly.pdbx_seq_one_letter_code
_entity_poly.pdbx_strand_id
1 'polypeptide(L)'
;MTAQSSTKSSALNLNSLPLALLASLAAAALILVLRFLGLFQPLELTAYDALLKSRPAEPLDERILVVKITEEDIRNYKYPLPDPLLAKLLTKIGSHQPQSIGIDIYRDKPEGELAALLKNDGRIVGIAKINASGGYETPPPPGMSVDEGRVGYSDMPLDDDRVIRQSYLYTTLKDGKDEKTIYSFSFLLALSYLDREKVSPQRTASGDMQLGKVTLKQLDSNAGAYQNQKLFDQSYRMLINFRLPAPAREVSAAEILAGKVNPEWIKDKIVLVGYTADSVNDVFNAPYSPTQVAGVIFHAHAISQFLSAGLNNRAMIWYWGEPMEWGWIVLWSVAVGALVWWTKSPLASALSAAIAIVLIIGFCYLLFTKEGWVPLVPTIAGVLLSAVAVRTLRGNPAPVIIEVPVPVITNENPTRNEAFGPNSRSGTVVDGVTANPFARVNWLGRTVGLGDRYLINSRLGEGGMGEVYIALDRTIGRDVALKILRANVNAESLGLQKRFEKEVKVSAALRSNNIVQVNDYGTTVEGFPFYVMELLQGKSLGQVLKKEKCLSLNRSIGIMKQVCEGLSLAHQGITMVSSSGNKELVKVVHRDLKPDNIYLVPIGIGELVKILDFGIAKTVSQTEEDGEDRTDLTMGGFVGTSRYAAPEQWRGQRNLDHRADIYSLGIIFYEMLSGNNPFGIDQEEAYSAPALWYEGHVLREAKPISAQAGCENLSLEVEAIIMRCIAKSPDQRFNSIDELLASLNAIALSP
;
A
#
# COMPACT_ATOMS: atom_id res chain seq x y z
N MET A 1 57.44 58.99 15.09
CA MET A 1 56.30 58.86 16.02
C MET A 1 55.24 58.02 15.34
N THR A 2 55.28 56.70 15.59
CA THR A 2 54.37 55.69 15.06
C THR A 2 53.33 55.41 16.13
N ALA A 3 52.08 55.81 15.91
CA ALA A 3 50.97 55.50 16.79
C ALA A 3 50.35 54.16 16.39
N GLN A 4 50.60 53.14 17.20
CA GLN A 4 49.95 51.83 17.16
C GLN A 4 48.56 51.90 17.85
N SER A 5 47.58 51.27 17.20
CA SER A 5 46.59 50.35 17.76
C SER A 5 45.87 50.71 19.07
N SER A 6 44.54 50.81 19.04
CA SER A 6 43.69 49.72 19.59
C SER A 6 42.20 49.97 19.32
N THR A 7 41.62 49.22 18.38
CA THR A 7 40.19 48.90 18.42
C THR A 7 40.08 47.42 18.78
N LYS A 8 39.79 47.15 20.06
CA LYS A 8 39.41 45.82 20.54
C LYS A 8 38.12 45.41 19.84
N SER A 9 38.23 44.60 18.78
CA SER A 9 37.14 43.72 18.36
C SER A 9 36.95 42.68 19.47
N SER A 10 35.79 42.72 20.13
CA SER A 10 35.38 41.71 21.10
C SER A 10 35.07 40.40 20.36
N ALA A 11 36.09 39.58 20.15
CA ALA A 11 35.89 38.19 19.73
C ALA A 11 35.08 37.47 20.82
N LEU A 12 33.90 36.97 20.47
CA LEU A 12 33.11 36.07 21.32
C LEU A 12 33.98 34.87 21.70
N ASN A 13 34.29 34.77 23.00
CA ASN A 13 35.10 33.69 23.55
C ASN A 13 34.25 32.42 23.62
N LEU A 14 34.24 31.64 22.53
CA LEU A 14 33.40 30.45 22.24
C LEU A 14 33.80 29.18 23.02
N ASN A 15 34.22 29.31 24.29
CA ASN A 15 34.63 28.19 25.16
C ASN A 15 33.52 27.72 26.13
N SER A 16 32.25 27.97 25.81
CA SER A 16 31.20 27.96 26.83
C SER A 16 30.11 26.92 26.53
N LEU A 17 29.72 26.20 27.58
CA LEU A 17 28.53 25.34 27.67
C LEU A 17 27.29 25.87 26.90
N PRO A 18 27.01 27.19 26.84
CA PRO A 18 26.02 27.78 25.93
C PRO A 18 26.06 27.29 24.48
N LEU A 19 27.25 27.11 23.88
CA LEU A 19 27.35 26.65 22.49
C LEU A 19 26.89 25.20 22.32
N ALA A 20 27.18 24.34 23.30
CA ALA A 20 26.70 22.96 23.33
C ALA A 20 25.19 22.88 23.51
N LEU A 21 24.62 23.73 24.37
CA LEU A 21 23.18 23.84 24.56
C LEU A 21 22.48 24.33 23.28
N LEU A 22 23.02 25.35 22.61
CA LEU A 22 22.50 25.85 21.33
C LEU A 22 22.55 24.78 20.24
N ALA A 23 23.64 24.02 20.13
CA ALA A 23 23.75 22.93 19.17
C ALA A 23 22.74 21.82 19.43
N SER A 24 22.48 21.50 20.70
CA SER A 24 21.50 20.49 21.10
C SER A 24 20.06 20.96 20.84
N LEU A 25 19.78 22.25 21.06
CA LEU A 25 18.50 22.85 20.69
C LEU A 25 18.27 22.86 19.17
N ALA A 26 19.30 23.17 18.39
CA ALA A 26 19.22 23.11 16.93
C ALA A 26 19.00 21.67 16.43
N ALA A 27 19.67 20.69 17.04
CA ALA A 27 19.44 19.27 16.77
C ALA A 27 18.00 18.86 17.10
N ALA A 28 17.49 19.23 18.29
CA ALA A 28 16.12 18.95 18.67
C ALA A 28 15.11 19.62 17.72
N ALA A 29 15.34 20.88 17.33
CA ALA A 29 14.49 21.59 16.37
C ALA A 29 14.46 20.88 15.01
N LEU A 30 15.60 20.40 14.51
CA LEU A 30 15.65 19.61 13.28
C LEU A 30 14.82 18.32 13.41
N ILE A 31 14.97 17.59 14.52
CA ILE A 31 14.18 16.39 14.79
C ILE A 31 12.68 16.69 14.82
N LEU A 32 12.26 17.80 15.45
CA LEU A 32 10.86 18.20 15.49
C LEU A 32 10.33 18.53 14.09
N VAL A 33 11.13 19.16 13.23
CA VAL A 33 10.76 19.40 11.82
C VAL A 33 10.63 18.08 11.06
N LEU A 34 11.60 17.17 11.18
CA LEU A 34 11.54 15.85 10.54
C LEU A 34 10.35 15.01 11.04
N ARG A 35 10.02 15.13 12.33
CA ARG A 35 8.82 14.54 12.92
C ARG A 35 7.56 15.14 12.31
N PHE A 36 7.44 16.46 12.24
CA PHE A 36 6.29 17.15 11.62
C PHE A 36 6.08 16.75 10.15
N LEU A 37 7.18 16.48 9.42
CA LEU A 37 7.14 15.96 8.05
C LEU A 37 6.75 14.48 7.93
N GLY A 38 6.49 13.78 9.05
CA GLY A 38 6.09 12.37 9.06
C GLY A 38 7.24 11.37 8.91
N LEU A 39 8.50 11.82 8.83
CA LEU A 39 9.64 10.95 8.51
C LEU A 39 9.95 9.91 9.58
N PHE A 40 9.56 10.15 10.83
CA PHE A 40 9.71 9.19 11.94
C PHE A 40 8.52 8.25 12.12
N GLN A 41 7.37 8.51 11.48
CA GLN A 41 6.13 7.76 11.71
C GLN A 41 6.31 6.24 11.49
N PRO A 42 6.92 5.73 10.39
CA PRO A 42 7.04 4.30 10.17
C PRO A 42 7.88 3.58 11.24
N LEU A 43 8.98 4.19 11.66
CA LEU A 43 9.87 3.64 12.68
C LEU A 43 9.22 3.68 14.07
N GLU A 44 8.50 4.77 14.38
CA GLU A 44 7.80 4.90 15.66
C GLU A 44 6.63 3.91 15.77
N LEU A 45 5.89 3.65 14.69
CA LEU A 45 4.86 2.61 14.64
C LEU A 45 5.46 1.20 14.75
N THR A 46 6.62 0.96 14.14
CA THR A 46 7.35 -0.31 14.33
C THR A 46 7.78 -0.49 15.79
N ALA A 47 8.22 0.59 16.45
CA ALA A 47 8.56 0.57 17.87
C ALA A 47 7.32 0.34 18.75
N TYR A 48 6.18 0.94 18.41
CA TYR A 48 4.89 0.68 19.04
C TYR A 48 4.53 -0.81 18.97
N ASP A 49 4.66 -1.44 17.80
CA ASP A 49 4.37 -2.86 17.61
C ASP A 49 5.28 -3.75 18.47
N ALA A 50 6.57 -3.42 18.54
CA ALA A 50 7.53 -4.12 19.40
C ALA A 50 7.16 -3.99 20.89
N LEU A 51 6.81 -2.77 21.33
CA LEU A 51 6.35 -2.53 22.70
C LEU A 51 5.08 -3.31 23.01
N LEU A 52 4.12 -3.36 22.09
CA LEU A 52 2.88 -4.12 22.21
C LEU A 52 3.15 -5.61 22.43
N LYS A 53 4.02 -6.21 21.62
CA LYS A 53 4.42 -7.64 21.71
C LYS A 53 5.18 -7.96 22.99
N SER A 54 5.91 -7.00 23.54
CA SER A 54 6.72 -7.19 24.75
C SER A 54 5.92 -7.18 26.05
N ARG A 55 4.63 -6.81 26.01
CA ARG A 55 3.80 -6.75 27.21
C ARG A 55 3.52 -8.14 27.78
N PRO A 56 3.27 -8.25 29.10
CA PRO A 56 2.82 -9.49 29.71
C PRO A 56 1.54 -10.01 29.06
N ALA A 57 1.43 -11.34 28.95
CA ALA A 57 0.21 -11.99 28.49
C ALA A 57 -0.97 -11.68 29.41
N GLU A 58 -2.14 -11.57 28.82
CA GLU A 58 -3.39 -11.32 29.51
C GLU A 58 -4.33 -12.53 29.43
N PRO A 59 -5.21 -12.72 30.42
CA PRO A 59 -6.24 -13.74 30.33
C PRO A 59 -7.20 -13.44 29.18
N LEU A 60 -7.74 -14.50 28.57
CA LEU A 60 -8.77 -14.41 27.53
C LEU A 60 -10.03 -13.73 28.08
N ASP A 61 -10.76 -13.05 27.20
CA ASP A 61 -12.06 -12.49 27.56
C ASP A 61 -13.15 -13.56 27.51
N GLU A 62 -13.55 -14.06 28.68
CA GLU A 62 -14.57 -15.11 28.81
C GLU A 62 -16.00 -14.63 28.49
N ARG A 63 -16.19 -13.34 28.15
CA ARG A 63 -17.48 -12.80 27.70
C ARG A 63 -17.74 -13.03 26.21
N ILE A 64 -16.72 -13.47 25.48
CA ILE A 64 -16.73 -13.60 24.02
C ILE A 64 -16.35 -15.05 23.63
N LEU A 65 -17.07 -15.59 22.65
CA LEU A 65 -16.72 -16.82 21.95
C LEU A 65 -16.61 -16.54 20.46
N VAL A 66 -15.52 -16.97 19.82
CA VAL A 66 -15.38 -16.91 18.37
C VAL A 66 -15.62 -18.30 17.77
N VAL A 67 -16.58 -18.39 16.87
CA VAL A 67 -16.89 -19.56 16.06
C VAL A 67 -16.26 -19.36 14.68
N LYS A 68 -15.17 -20.08 14.44
CA LYS A 68 -14.34 -20.02 13.25
C LYS A 68 -14.90 -20.92 12.16
N ILE A 69 -15.08 -20.36 10.97
CA ILE A 69 -15.23 -21.16 9.74
C ILE A 69 -13.84 -21.31 9.14
N THR A 70 -13.30 -22.52 9.25
CA THR A 70 -11.91 -22.86 8.90
C THR A 70 -11.79 -23.31 7.44
N GLU A 71 -10.55 -23.47 6.97
CA GLU A 71 -10.26 -24.11 5.67
C GLU A 71 -10.86 -25.52 5.55
N GLU A 72 -10.90 -26.26 6.64
CA GLU A 72 -11.51 -27.60 6.66
C GLU A 72 -13.03 -27.52 6.49
N ASP A 73 -13.68 -26.57 7.17
CA ASP A 73 -15.11 -26.32 7.01
C ASP A 73 -15.45 -25.93 5.56
N ILE A 74 -14.63 -25.07 4.93
CA ILE A 74 -14.82 -24.67 3.52
C ILE A 74 -14.65 -25.86 2.57
N ARG A 75 -13.63 -26.71 2.79
CA ARG A 75 -13.46 -27.92 1.97
C ARG A 75 -14.66 -28.87 2.08
N ASN A 76 -15.22 -29.00 3.28
CA ASN A 76 -16.35 -29.90 3.54
C ASN A 76 -17.70 -29.34 3.06
N TYR A 77 -17.92 -28.04 3.17
CA TYR A 77 -19.24 -27.42 2.98
C TYR A 77 -19.33 -26.42 1.83
N LYS A 78 -18.20 -26.12 1.17
CA LYS A 78 -18.01 -25.10 0.12
C LYS A 78 -18.11 -23.66 0.64
N TYR A 79 -17.48 -22.75 -0.10
CA TYR A 79 -17.56 -21.31 0.10
C TYR A 79 -18.46 -20.66 -0.98
N PRO A 80 -19.32 -19.69 -0.64
CA PRO A 80 -19.70 -19.31 0.73
C PRO A 80 -20.47 -20.44 1.42
N LEU A 81 -20.46 -20.45 2.76
CA LEU A 81 -21.19 -21.43 3.55
C LEU A 81 -22.69 -21.40 3.15
N PRO A 82 -23.30 -22.55 2.78
CA PRO A 82 -24.69 -22.60 2.33
C PRO A 82 -25.68 -22.12 3.41
N ASP A 83 -26.74 -21.43 2.98
CA ASP A 83 -27.75 -20.86 3.89
C ASP A 83 -28.37 -21.86 4.87
N PRO A 84 -28.78 -23.08 4.46
CA PRO A 84 -29.31 -24.06 5.40
C PRO A 84 -28.30 -24.47 6.48
N LEU A 85 -27.02 -24.49 6.14
CA LEU A 85 -25.97 -24.86 7.08
C LEU A 85 -25.67 -23.72 8.06
N LEU A 86 -25.63 -22.48 7.57
CA LEU A 86 -25.48 -21.31 8.42
C LEU A 86 -26.71 -21.15 9.36
N ALA A 87 -27.93 -21.35 8.86
CA ALA A 87 -29.14 -21.36 9.68
C ALA A 87 -29.08 -22.43 10.78
N LYS A 88 -28.63 -23.64 10.45
CA LYS A 88 -28.45 -24.73 11.41
C LYS A 88 -27.39 -24.40 12.46
N LEU A 89 -26.26 -23.81 12.05
CA LEU A 89 -25.19 -23.36 12.95
C LEU A 89 -25.74 -22.32 13.95
N LEU A 90 -26.38 -21.27 13.44
CA LEU A 90 -26.94 -20.19 14.26
C LEU A 90 -28.07 -20.69 15.18
N THR A 91 -28.91 -21.62 14.72
CA THR A 91 -29.95 -22.24 15.56
C THR A 91 -29.33 -23.03 16.71
N LYS A 92 -28.25 -23.78 16.47
CA LYS A 92 -27.53 -24.50 17.54
C LYS A 92 -26.92 -23.53 18.55
N ILE A 93 -26.25 -22.49 18.08
CA ILE A 93 -25.72 -21.43 18.95
C ILE A 93 -26.87 -20.81 19.77
N GLY A 94 -27.96 -20.42 19.12
CA GLY A 94 -29.13 -19.80 19.73
C GLY A 94 -29.83 -20.68 20.79
N SER A 95 -29.76 -22.00 20.66
CA SER A 95 -30.32 -22.97 21.62
C SER A 95 -29.63 -22.95 22.98
N HIS A 96 -28.38 -22.47 23.03
CA HIS A 96 -27.60 -22.31 24.27
C HIS A 96 -27.74 -20.93 24.91
N GLN A 97 -28.71 -20.12 24.45
CA GLN A 97 -29.05 -18.81 25.04
C GLN A 97 -27.86 -17.83 25.13
N PRO A 98 -27.17 -17.54 24.01
CA PRO A 98 -26.21 -16.43 23.98
C PRO A 98 -26.93 -15.11 24.22
N GLN A 99 -26.16 -14.12 24.69
CA GLN A 99 -26.67 -12.76 24.82
C GLN A 99 -26.86 -12.12 23.44
N SER A 100 -25.86 -12.24 22.57
CA SER A 100 -25.92 -11.78 21.19
C SER A 100 -25.09 -12.67 20.27
N ILE A 101 -25.47 -12.71 19.00
CA ILE A 101 -24.78 -13.46 17.96
C ILE A 101 -24.39 -12.48 16.85
N GLY A 102 -23.10 -12.17 16.75
CA GLY A 102 -22.55 -11.37 15.67
C GLY A 102 -22.18 -12.24 14.48
N ILE A 103 -22.67 -11.90 13.29
CA ILE A 103 -22.34 -12.60 12.05
C ILE A 103 -21.45 -11.70 11.19
N ASP A 104 -20.15 -12.00 11.18
CA ASP A 104 -19.14 -11.35 10.34
C ASP A 104 -19.06 -12.03 8.96
N ILE A 105 -20.20 -12.09 8.29
CA ILE A 105 -20.37 -12.72 6.97
C ILE A 105 -21.39 -11.90 6.19
N TYR A 106 -21.00 -11.38 5.03
CA TYR A 106 -21.93 -10.67 4.14
C TYR A 106 -22.97 -11.63 3.57
N ARG A 107 -24.24 -11.34 3.82
CA ARG A 107 -25.41 -12.08 3.32
C ARG A 107 -26.52 -11.13 2.89
N ASP A 108 -26.32 -10.43 1.77
CA ASP A 108 -27.28 -9.47 1.20
C ASP A 108 -28.59 -10.13 0.73
N LYS A 109 -28.55 -11.40 0.32
CA LYS A 109 -29.69 -12.17 -0.19
C LYS A 109 -29.77 -13.55 0.47
N PRO A 110 -30.15 -13.64 1.76
CA PRO A 110 -30.37 -14.92 2.42
C PRO A 110 -31.69 -15.54 1.92
N GLU A 111 -31.73 -16.87 1.85
CA GLU A 111 -32.90 -17.64 1.45
C GLU A 111 -33.36 -18.59 2.57
N GLY A 112 -34.61 -19.06 2.45
CA GLY A 112 -35.17 -20.12 3.31
C GLY A 112 -35.13 -19.82 4.81
N GLU A 113 -34.71 -20.81 5.60
CA GLU A 113 -34.65 -20.74 7.07
C GLU A 113 -33.73 -19.65 7.58
N LEU A 114 -32.62 -19.36 6.87
CA LEU A 114 -31.69 -18.32 7.27
C LEU A 114 -32.37 -16.95 7.23
N ALA A 115 -33.09 -16.64 6.15
CA ALA A 115 -33.80 -15.36 6.03
C ALA A 115 -34.84 -15.19 7.16
N ALA A 116 -35.57 -16.25 7.50
CA ALA A 116 -36.52 -16.22 8.61
C ALA A 116 -35.83 -16.02 9.97
N LEU A 117 -34.70 -16.70 10.20
CA LEU A 117 -33.93 -16.59 11.44
C LEU A 117 -33.34 -15.18 11.61
N LEU A 118 -32.72 -14.65 10.55
CA LEU A 118 -32.15 -13.30 10.53
C LEU A 118 -33.21 -12.23 10.75
N LYS A 119 -34.45 -12.43 10.28
CA LYS A 119 -35.55 -11.50 10.52
C LYS A 119 -36.07 -11.57 11.96
N ASN A 120 -36.26 -12.79 12.49
CA ASN A 120 -37.05 -13.01 13.71
C ASN A 120 -36.24 -13.11 15.01
N ASP A 121 -34.95 -13.46 14.97
CA ASP A 121 -34.13 -13.57 16.18
C ASP A 121 -33.40 -12.25 16.49
N GLY A 122 -33.99 -11.47 17.39
CA GLY A 122 -33.47 -10.16 17.82
C GLY A 122 -32.07 -10.19 18.45
N ARG A 123 -31.53 -11.36 18.80
CA ARG A 123 -30.16 -11.50 19.32
C ARG A 123 -29.10 -11.46 18.21
N ILE A 124 -29.50 -11.67 16.96
CA ILE A 124 -28.59 -11.70 15.82
C ILE A 124 -28.30 -10.28 15.34
N VAL A 125 -27.02 -9.97 15.19
CA VAL A 125 -26.49 -8.74 14.64
C VAL A 125 -25.71 -9.08 13.36
N GLY A 126 -26.10 -8.48 12.24
CA GLY A 126 -25.42 -8.62 10.96
C GLY A 126 -24.45 -7.47 10.67
N ILE A 127 -23.68 -7.64 9.60
CA ILE A 127 -22.78 -6.61 9.08
C ILE A 127 -23.34 -5.94 7.83
N ALA A 128 -22.94 -4.68 7.64
CA ALA A 128 -23.03 -3.97 6.38
C ALA A 128 -21.67 -3.37 6.02
N LYS A 129 -21.49 -2.96 4.77
CA LYS A 129 -20.32 -2.22 4.30
C LYS A 129 -20.73 -0.85 3.79
N ILE A 130 -19.97 0.19 4.16
CA ILE A 130 -20.31 1.59 3.84
C ILE A 130 -19.29 2.14 2.87
N ASN A 131 -19.77 2.79 1.81
CA ASN A 131 -18.92 3.45 0.83
C ASN A 131 -18.46 4.84 1.33
N ALA A 132 -17.48 5.44 0.64
CA ALA A 132 -16.93 6.75 1.02
C ALA A 132 -17.98 7.90 1.00
N SER A 133 -19.08 7.74 0.26
CA SER A 133 -20.18 8.72 0.23
C SER A 133 -21.16 8.56 1.41
N GLY A 134 -20.95 7.55 2.26
CA GLY A 134 -21.80 7.21 3.40
C GLY A 134 -22.98 6.30 3.04
N GLY A 135 -23.13 5.85 1.80
CA GLY A 135 -24.16 4.87 1.42
C GLY A 135 -23.71 3.42 1.65
N TYR A 136 -24.62 2.46 1.50
CA TYR A 136 -24.25 1.04 1.52
C TYR A 136 -23.44 0.66 0.26
N GLU A 137 -22.23 0.12 0.45
CA GLU A 137 -21.50 -0.65 -0.58
C GLU A 137 -22.03 -2.08 -0.64
N THR A 138 -22.24 -2.69 0.53
CA THR A 138 -22.93 -3.98 0.68
C THR A 138 -24.02 -3.81 1.72
N PRO A 139 -25.30 -3.96 1.34
CA PRO A 139 -26.41 -3.75 2.26
C PRO A 139 -26.46 -4.87 3.31
N PRO A 140 -27.06 -4.61 4.47
CA PRO A 140 -27.33 -5.66 5.45
C PRO A 140 -28.34 -6.68 4.92
N PRO A 141 -28.42 -7.88 5.53
CA PRO A 141 -29.44 -8.85 5.17
C PRO A 141 -30.87 -8.29 5.32
N PRO A 142 -31.82 -8.62 4.43
CA PRO A 142 -33.16 -8.06 4.42
C PRO A 142 -33.91 -8.37 5.71
N GLY A 143 -34.58 -7.35 6.28
CA GLY A 143 -35.33 -7.48 7.53
C GLY A 143 -34.52 -7.20 8.80
N MET A 144 -33.25 -6.79 8.67
CA MET A 144 -32.49 -6.18 9.76
C MET A 144 -32.30 -4.68 9.47
N SER A 145 -32.39 -3.85 10.51
CA SER A 145 -32.22 -2.40 10.39
C SER A 145 -31.17 -1.87 11.37
N VAL A 146 -30.55 -0.76 10.97
CA VAL A 146 -29.61 -0.01 11.84
C VAL A 146 -30.34 0.59 13.03
N ASP A 147 -31.58 1.06 12.83
CA ASP A 147 -32.40 1.69 13.88
C ASP A 147 -32.78 0.69 15.00
N GLU A 148 -32.93 -0.59 14.66
CA GLU A 148 -33.14 -1.67 15.65
C GLU A 148 -31.86 -2.08 16.39
N GLY A 149 -30.70 -1.53 16.03
CA GLY A 149 -29.41 -1.94 16.61
C GLY A 149 -29.00 -3.36 16.20
N ARG A 150 -29.45 -3.83 15.03
CA ARG A 150 -29.19 -5.19 14.52
C ARG A 150 -28.22 -5.24 13.35
N VAL A 151 -27.66 -4.09 12.97
CA VAL A 151 -26.70 -3.94 11.87
C VAL A 151 -25.59 -3.00 12.30
N GLY A 152 -24.33 -3.47 12.22
CA GLY A 152 -23.16 -2.62 12.37
C GLY A 152 -22.29 -2.64 11.11
N TYR A 153 -21.48 -1.61 10.89
CA TYR A 153 -20.54 -1.62 9.76
C TYR A 153 -19.24 -2.33 10.14
N SER A 154 -18.71 -3.09 9.20
CA SER A 154 -17.60 -4.05 9.40
C SER A 154 -16.22 -3.49 9.03
N ASP A 155 -16.15 -2.28 8.47
CA ASP A 155 -14.89 -1.72 7.98
C ASP A 155 -13.84 -1.58 9.08
N MET A 156 -12.57 -1.75 8.70
CA MET A 156 -11.43 -1.65 9.59
C MET A 156 -10.48 -0.53 9.14
N PRO A 157 -10.04 0.35 10.06
CA PRO A 157 -9.13 1.43 9.72
C PRO A 157 -7.70 0.91 9.56
N LEU A 158 -7.22 0.88 8.32
CA LEU A 158 -5.84 0.54 8.01
C LEU A 158 -4.93 1.77 8.09
N ASP A 159 -3.75 1.60 8.68
CA ASP A 159 -2.65 2.55 8.57
C ASP A 159 -2.01 2.48 7.17
N ASP A 160 -1.14 3.44 6.83
CA ASP A 160 -0.46 3.51 5.52
C ASP A 160 0.40 2.26 5.23
N ASP A 161 0.88 1.58 6.27
CA ASP A 161 1.62 0.31 6.18
C ASP A 161 0.70 -0.94 6.14
N ARG A 162 -0.61 -0.73 6.06
CA ARG A 162 -1.68 -1.74 6.02
C ARG A 162 -1.77 -2.60 7.29
N VAL A 163 -1.21 -2.14 8.40
CA VAL A 163 -1.39 -2.76 9.73
C VAL A 163 -2.58 -2.09 10.43
N ILE A 164 -3.41 -2.88 11.10
CA ILE A 164 -4.53 -2.34 11.87
C ILE A 164 -4.07 -2.05 13.30
N ARG A 165 -3.94 -0.76 13.64
CA ARG A 165 -3.68 -0.28 15.02
C ARG A 165 -4.84 0.53 15.59
N GLN A 166 -5.84 0.78 14.77
CA GLN A 166 -7.01 1.60 15.08
C GLN A 166 -8.27 0.75 15.05
N SER A 167 -9.35 1.23 15.68
CA SER A 167 -10.70 0.70 15.55
C SER A 167 -11.66 1.85 15.28
N TYR A 168 -12.72 1.57 14.54
CA TYR A 168 -13.83 2.51 14.42
C TYR A 168 -14.86 2.33 15.54
N LEU A 169 -15.53 3.43 15.90
CA LEU A 169 -16.64 3.45 16.87
C LEU A 169 -17.99 3.65 16.18
N TYR A 170 -18.10 4.68 15.36
CA TYR A 170 -19.28 4.96 14.53
C TYR A 170 -18.91 5.75 13.29
N THR A 171 -19.81 5.77 12.31
CA THR A 171 -19.76 6.66 11.15
C THR A 171 -21.15 7.16 10.77
N THR A 172 -21.24 8.00 9.75
CA THR A 172 -22.51 8.51 9.21
C THR A 172 -22.94 7.66 8.01
N LEU A 173 -24.13 7.07 8.12
CA LEU A 173 -24.85 6.44 7.02
C LEU A 173 -25.79 7.44 6.37
N LYS A 174 -25.75 7.55 5.05
CA LYS A 174 -26.69 8.30 4.21
C LYS A 174 -27.68 7.32 3.58
N ASP A 175 -28.88 7.27 4.11
CA ASP A 175 -29.97 6.45 3.58
C ASP A 175 -31.00 7.37 2.90
N GLY A 176 -30.88 7.51 1.58
CA GLY A 176 -31.65 8.49 0.81
C GLY A 176 -31.29 9.94 1.18
N LYS A 177 -32.22 10.66 1.82
CA LYS A 177 -32.00 12.04 2.29
C LYS A 177 -31.65 12.13 3.78
N ASP A 178 -31.75 11.02 4.52
CA ASP A 178 -31.54 11.00 5.96
C ASP A 178 -30.11 10.61 6.28
N GLU A 179 -29.46 11.38 7.15
CA GLU A 179 -28.16 11.03 7.73
C GLU A 179 -28.37 10.43 9.12
N LYS A 180 -27.88 9.21 9.33
CA LYS A 180 -28.01 8.46 10.57
C LYS A 180 -26.64 8.01 11.07
N THR A 181 -26.46 7.93 12.38
CA THR A 181 -25.27 7.32 12.96
C THR A 181 -25.39 5.80 12.92
N ILE A 182 -24.39 5.13 12.37
CA ILE A 182 -24.26 3.68 12.44
C ILE A 182 -23.01 3.33 13.25
N TYR A 183 -23.17 2.43 14.22
CA TYR A 183 -22.07 1.96 15.05
C TYR A 183 -21.26 0.89 14.32
N SER A 184 -19.96 0.80 14.66
CA SER A 184 -19.13 -0.30 14.16
C SER A 184 -19.67 -1.62 14.70
N PHE A 185 -19.54 -2.68 13.93
CA PHE A 185 -20.05 -4.00 14.27
C PHE A 185 -19.59 -4.46 15.67
N SER A 186 -18.30 -4.30 15.96
CA SER A 186 -17.75 -4.58 17.29
C SER A 186 -18.34 -3.71 18.40
N PHE A 187 -18.52 -2.42 18.13
CA PHE A 187 -19.03 -1.51 19.16
C PHE A 187 -20.50 -1.80 19.47
N LEU A 188 -21.32 -2.05 18.44
CA LEU A 188 -22.73 -2.40 18.59
C LEU A 188 -22.93 -3.67 19.43
N LEU A 189 -22.15 -4.72 19.17
CA LEU A 189 -22.17 -5.96 19.96
C LEU A 189 -21.75 -5.72 21.41
N ALA A 190 -20.73 -4.89 21.63
CA ALA A 190 -20.31 -4.52 22.98
C ALA A 190 -21.40 -3.73 23.71
N LEU A 191 -22.07 -2.78 23.07
CA LEU A 191 -23.19 -2.04 23.65
C LEU A 191 -24.35 -2.95 24.03
N SER A 192 -24.71 -3.90 23.16
CA SER A 192 -25.74 -4.92 23.46
C SER A 192 -25.41 -5.72 24.72
N TYR A 193 -24.12 -6.00 24.96
CA TYR A 193 -23.69 -6.65 26.19
C TYR A 193 -23.78 -5.71 27.41
N LEU A 194 -23.23 -4.52 27.27
CA LEU A 194 -23.11 -3.52 28.34
C LEU A 194 -24.45 -2.99 28.84
N ASP A 195 -25.46 -2.90 27.97
CA ASP A 195 -26.80 -2.43 28.33
C ASP A 195 -27.44 -3.33 29.40
N ARG A 196 -27.26 -4.65 29.30
CA ARG A 196 -27.70 -5.62 30.32
C ARG A 196 -26.99 -5.42 31.66
N GLU A 197 -25.71 -5.04 31.61
CA GLU A 197 -24.90 -4.68 32.78
C GLU A 197 -25.17 -3.25 33.26
N LYS A 198 -26.16 -2.56 32.68
CA LYS A 198 -26.57 -1.18 33.01
C LYS A 198 -25.47 -0.15 32.78
N VAL A 199 -24.61 -0.40 31.81
CA VAL A 199 -23.58 0.53 31.35
C VAL A 199 -23.98 1.05 29.98
N SER A 200 -24.50 2.28 29.94
CA SER A 200 -24.85 2.96 28.68
C SER A 200 -23.78 3.97 28.28
N PRO A 201 -23.54 4.18 26.98
CA PRO A 201 -22.59 5.17 26.50
C PRO A 201 -23.08 6.58 26.81
N GLN A 202 -22.18 7.42 27.30
CA GLN A 202 -22.45 8.83 27.59
C GLN A 202 -21.56 9.71 26.72
N ARG A 203 -22.00 10.94 26.42
CA ARG A 203 -21.12 11.94 25.80
C ARG A 203 -20.49 12.82 26.87
N THR A 204 -19.19 13.01 26.79
CA THR A 204 -18.45 13.95 27.64
C THR A 204 -18.74 15.40 27.21
N ALA A 205 -18.30 16.37 28.02
CA ALA A 205 -18.37 17.78 27.66
C ALA A 205 -17.56 18.13 26.39
N SER A 206 -16.52 17.34 26.07
CA SER A 206 -15.74 17.46 24.82
C SER A 206 -16.42 16.82 23.61
N GLY A 207 -17.55 16.11 23.80
CA GLY A 207 -18.26 15.40 22.74
C GLY A 207 -17.80 13.95 22.50
N ASP A 208 -16.73 13.52 23.18
CA ASP A 208 -16.21 12.15 23.15
C ASP A 208 -17.18 11.16 23.79
N MET A 209 -17.07 9.89 23.41
CA MET A 209 -17.88 8.85 24.00
C MET A 209 -17.23 8.30 25.28
N GLN A 210 -18.02 8.06 26.31
CA GLN A 210 -17.60 7.49 27.59
C GLN A 210 -18.36 6.20 27.87
N LEU A 211 -17.62 5.15 28.24
CA LEU A 211 -18.14 3.88 28.75
C LEU A 211 -17.70 3.71 30.20
N GLY A 212 -18.65 3.69 31.13
CA GLY A 212 -18.33 3.65 32.56
C GLY A 212 -17.48 4.87 32.96
N LYS A 213 -16.24 4.64 33.37
CA LYS A 213 -15.28 5.73 33.70
C LYS A 213 -14.27 6.03 32.59
N VAL A 214 -14.27 5.25 31.52
CA VAL A 214 -13.27 5.34 30.46
C VAL A 214 -13.82 6.17 29.31
N THR A 215 -13.10 7.23 28.95
CA THR A 215 -13.40 8.03 27.76
C THR A 215 -12.71 7.41 26.55
N LEU A 216 -13.50 7.02 25.56
CA LEU A 216 -13.06 6.56 24.25
C LEU A 216 -12.71 7.77 23.39
N LYS A 217 -11.54 8.37 23.63
CA LYS A 217 -11.12 9.60 22.95
C LYS A 217 -10.93 9.36 21.45
N GLN A 218 -11.40 10.31 20.62
CA GLN A 218 -11.13 10.30 19.19
C GLN A 218 -9.64 10.49 18.94
N LEU A 219 -9.10 9.79 17.95
CA LEU A 219 -7.72 9.93 17.54
C LEU A 219 -7.47 11.33 16.96
N ASP A 220 -6.55 12.07 17.56
CA ASP A 220 -6.10 13.34 17.01
C ASP A 220 -5.29 13.12 15.72
N SER A 221 -5.30 14.08 14.78
CA SER A 221 -4.56 13.97 13.51
C SER A 221 -3.05 13.74 13.67
N ASN A 222 -2.50 14.20 14.82
CA ASN A 222 -1.08 14.11 15.18
C ASN A 222 -0.87 13.24 16.44
N ALA A 223 -1.76 12.28 16.70
CA ALA A 223 -1.70 11.42 17.87
C ALA A 223 -0.45 10.51 17.88
N GLY A 224 0.41 10.62 18.90
CA GLY A 224 1.59 9.78 19.02
C GLY A 224 2.47 9.87 17.77
N ALA A 225 2.73 8.77 17.06
CA ALA A 225 3.54 8.79 15.84
C ALA A 225 2.87 9.41 14.61
N TYR A 226 1.54 9.47 14.58
CA TYR A 226 0.81 9.88 13.38
C TYR A 226 1.04 11.35 13.09
N GLN A 227 1.18 11.71 11.81
CA GLN A 227 1.39 13.07 11.36
C GLN A 227 0.47 13.36 10.17
N ASN A 228 -0.36 14.40 10.28
CA ASN A 228 -1.28 14.81 9.23
C ASN A 228 -2.21 13.68 8.77
N GLN A 229 -2.68 12.83 9.69
CA GLN A 229 -3.72 11.86 9.34
C GLN A 229 -4.93 12.60 8.79
N LYS A 230 -5.23 12.32 7.53
CA LYS A 230 -6.42 12.84 6.88
C LYS A 230 -7.61 12.07 7.45
N LEU A 231 -8.35 12.73 8.35
CA LEU A 231 -9.65 12.30 8.84
C LEU A 231 -10.66 12.42 7.68
N PHE A 232 -10.51 11.55 6.68
CA PHE A 232 -11.23 11.62 5.41
C PHE A 232 -12.64 11.04 5.47
N ASP A 233 -12.98 10.37 6.56
CA ASP A 233 -14.31 9.84 6.80
C ASP A 233 -14.94 10.58 7.99
N GLN A 234 -16.27 10.73 7.99
CA GLN A 234 -17.02 11.19 9.17
C GLN A 234 -17.00 10.14 10.30
N SER A 235 -15.99 9.27 10.33
CA SER A 235 -15.89 8.11 11.19
C SER A 235 -15.07 8.44 12.43
N TYR A 236 -15.55 7.98 13.56
CA TYR A 236 -14.88 8.13 14.84
C TYR A 236 -13.84 7.01 15.00
N ARG A 237 -12.56 7.37 14.88
CA ARG A 237 -11.40 6.47 14.99
C ARG A 237 -10.74 6.56 16.35
N MET A 238 -10.18 5.46 16.83
CA MET A 238 -9.40 5.39 18.07
C MET A 238 -8.32 4.32 17.99
N LEU A 239 -7.26 4.43 18.80
CA LEU A 239 -6.29 3.36 18.98
C LEU A 239 -6.92 2.18 19.72
N ILE A 240 -6.66 0.96 19.26
CA ILE A 240 -7.10 -0.24 19.95
C ILE A 240 -5.99 -0.79 20.86
N ASN A 241 -6.37 -1.22 22.07
CA ASN A 241 -5.46 -1.87 23.01
C ASN A 241 -5.66 -3.40 22.93
N PHE A 242 -4.88 -4.05 22.06
CA PHE A 242 -4.98 -5.50 21.84
C PHE A 242 -4.73 -6.33 23.12
N ARG A 243 -5.45 -7.44 23.26
CA ARG A 243 -5.31 -8.43 24.34
C ARG A 243 -4.53 -9.63 23.82
N LEU A 244 -3.31 -9.86 24.32
CA LEU A 244 -2.42 -10.93 23.83
C LEU A 244 -2.34 -12.10 24.83
N PRO A 245 -2.18 -13.36 24.37
CA PRO A 245 -1.93 -13.77 22.97
C PRO A 245 -3.19 -13.84 22.09
N ALA A 246 -4.39 -13.88 22.68
CA ALA A 246 -5.64 -13.95 21.94
C ALA A 246 -6.77 -13.18 22.67
N PRO A 247 -7.78 -12.66 21.95
CA PRO A 247 -8.85 -11.88 22.57
C PRO A 247 -9.85 -12.73 23.35
N ALA A 248 -10.16 -13.92 22.86
CA ALA A 248 -11.30 -14.72 23.29
C ALA A 248 -11.04 -16.21 23.04
N ARG A 249 -11.95 -17.06 23.53
CA ARG A 249 -11.94 -18.48 23.21
C ARG A 249 -12.40 -18.69 21.77
N GLU A 250 -11.78 -19.64 21.08
CA GLU A 250 -12.10 -19.98 19.69
C GLU A 250 -12.54 -21.45 19.58
N VAL A 251 -13.57 -21.72 18.76
CA VAL A 251 -14.06 -23.06 18.40
C VAL A 251 -14.40 -23.08 16.91
N SER A 252 -14.39 -24.23 16.26
CA SER A 252 -14.78 -24.33 14.84
C SER A 252 -16.30 -24.45 14.65
N ALA A 253 -16.79 -24.08 13.48
CA ALA A 253 -18.18 -24.28 13.08
C ALA A 253 -18.55 -25.77 13.09
N ALA A 254 -17.65 -26.65 12.64
CA ALA A 254 -17.83 -28.10 12.72
C ALA A 254 -18.03 -28.60 14.16
N GLU A 255 -17.29 -28.08 15.15
CA GLU A 255 -17.44 -28.49 16.55
C GLU A 255 -18.82 -28.12 17.11
N ILE A 256 -19.32 -26.92 16.80
CA ILE A 256 -20.69 -26.50 17.16
C ILE A 256 -21.72 -27.39 16.46
N LEU A 257 -21.56 -27.63 15.16
CA LEU A 257 -22.43 -28.50 14.38
C LEU A 257 -22.42 -29.96 14.85
N ALA A 258 -21.31 -30.42 15.42
CA ALA A 258 -21.19 -31.74 16.04
C ALA A 258 -21.70 -31.79 17.48
N GLY A 259 -21.99 -30.64 18.12
CA GLY A 259 -22.37 -30.58 19.54
C GLY A 259 -21.21 -30.90 20.50
N LYS A 260 -19.96 -30.67 20.07
CA LYS A 260 -18.74 -30.95 20.84
C LYS A 260 -18.23 -29.73 21.63
N VAL A 261 -19.11 -28.78 21.94
CA VAL A 261 -18.76 -27.52 22.62
C VAL A 261 -19.47 -27.43 23.96
N ASN A 262 -18.80 -26.92 24.99
CA ASN A 262 -19.41 -26.69 26.29
C ASN A 262 -20.45 -25.55 26.20
N PRO A 263 -21.73 -25.79 26.55
CA PRO A 263 -22.79 -24.78 26.52
C PRO A 263 -22.47 -23.50 27.31
N GLU A 264 -21.70 -23.60 28.39
CA GLU A 264 -21.32 -22.44 29.23
C GLU A 264 -20.40 -21.45 28.50
N TRP A 265 -19.76 -21.86 27.39
CA TRP A 265 -19.00 -20.94 26.55
C TRP A 265 -19.88 -20.07 25.66
N ILE A 266 -21.16 -20.42 25.51
CA ILE A 266 -22.13 -19.72 24.66
C ILE A 266 -23.13 -18.93 25.52
N LYS A 267 -23.59 -19.53 26.61
CA LYS A 267 -24.65 -18.98 27.46
C LYS A 267 -24.28 -17.61 28.03
N ASP A 268 -25.17 -16.64 27.85
CA ASP A 268 -24.99 -15.24 28.30
C ASP A 268 -23.73 -14.56 27.73
N LYS A 269 -23.14 -15.09 26.63
CA LYS A 269 -21.95 -14.54 25.97
C LYS A 269 -22.28 -13.86 24.65
N ILE A 270 -21.33 -13.05 24.17
CA ILE A 270 -21.30 -12.61 22.76
C ILE A 270 -20.66 -13.74 21.96
N VAL A 271 -21.38 -14.24 20.94
CA VAL A 271 -20.83 -15.23 20.01
C VAL A 271 -20.57 -14.57 18.66
N LEU A 272 -19.32 -14.54 18.24
CA LEU A 272 -18.92 -14.08 16.90
C LEU A 272 -18.80 -15.26 15.96
N VAL A 273 -19.39 -15.16 14.76
CA VAL A 273 -19.30 -16.17 13.71
C VAL A 273 -18.68 -15.52 12.48
N GLY A 274 -17.57 -16.06 11.99
CA GLY A 274 -16.88 -15.51 10.82
C GLY A 274 -15.85 -16.47 10.23
N TYR A 275 -15.34 -16.13 9.06
CA TYR A 275 -14.31 -16.91 8.40
C TYR A 275 -12.94 -16.65 9.01
N THR A 276 -12.14 -17.70 9.13
CA THR A 276 -10.72 -17.63 9.48
C THR A 276 -9.84 -18.39 8.47
N ALA A 277 -10.45 -18.80 7.36
CA ALA A 277 -9.78 -19.49 6.28
C ALA A 277 -9.08 -18.48 5.38
N ASP A 278 -7.80 -18.70 5.11
CA ASP A 278 -6.98 -17.79 4.30
C ASP A 278 -7.56 -17.60 2.87
N SER A 279 -8.27 -18.60 2.35
CA SER A 279 -8.97 -18.53 1.05
C SER A 279 -10.11 -17.51 0.95
N VAL A 280 -10.61 -16.98 2.07
CA VAL A 280 -11.77 -16.05 2.08
C VAL A 280 -11.35 -14.58 1.92
N ASN A 281 -10.05 -14.29 1.89
CA ASN A 281 -9.50 -12.93 1.70
C ASN A 281 -10.06 -11.89 2.71
N ASP A 282 -10.40 -12.32 3.92
CA ASP A 282 -10.81 -11.46 5.05
C ASP A 282 -9.75 -11.50 6.16
N VAL A 283 -8.52 -11.15 5.79
CA VAL A 283 -7.33 -11.21 6.65
C VAL A 283 -6.54 -9.91 6.58
N PHE A 284 -5.98 -9.51 7.72
CA PHE A 284 -5.35 -8.20 7.90
C PHE A 284 -4.01 -8.32 8.63
N ASN A 285 -3.08 -7.39 8.38
CA ASN A 285 -1.86 -7.33 9.16
C ASN A 285 -2.17 -6.76 10.55
N ALA A 286 -1.67 -7.41 11.59
CA ALA A 286 -1.88 -7.00 12.97
C ALA A 286 -0.53 -6.71 13.66
N PRO A 287 -0.45 -5.71 14.53
CA PRO A 287 0.81 -5.25 15.12
C PRO A 287 1.46 -6.30 16.03
N TYR A 288 0.73 -7.32 16.46
CA TYR A 288 1.21 -8.37 17.35
C TYR A 288 1.53 -9.70 16.66
N SER A 289 1.16 -9.87 15.39
CA SER A 289 1.29 -11.13 14.66
C SER A 289 2.24 -10.98 13.46
N PRO A 290 3.16 -11.93 13.22
CA PRO A 290 3.95 -11.94 11.99
C PRO A 290 3.13 -12.36 10.76
N THR A 291 2.02 -13.06 10.97
CA THR A 291 1.09 -13.50 9.92
C THR A 291 -0.19 -12.66 9.97
N GLN A 292 -0.95 -12.69 8.87
CA GLN A 292 -2.24 -12.02 8.83
C GLN A 292 -3.23 -12.67 9.81
N VAL A 293 -4.18 -11.87 10.29
CA VAL A 293 -5.20 -12.26 11.26
C VAL A 293 -6.57 -12.02 10.63
N ALA A 294 -7.50 -12.96 10.83
CA ALA A 294 -8.84 -12.88 10.28
C ALA A 294 -9.66 -11.69 10.85
N GLY A 295 -10.53 -11.11 10.04
CA GLY A 295 -11.39 -9.98 10.42
C GLY A 295 -12.20 -10.24 11.69
N VAL A 296 -12.82 -11.41 11.79
CA VAL A 296 -13.58 -11.83 12.97
C VAL A 296 -12.77 -11.81 14.27
N ILE A 297 -11.45 -12.09 14.21
CA ILE A 297 -10.55 -12.05 15.37
C ILE A 297 -10.23 -10.60 15.76
N PHE A 298 -10.06 -9.71 14.77
CA PHE A 298 -9.94 -8.28 15.05
C PHE A 298 -11.21 -7.74 15.72
N HIS A 299 -12.39 -8.12 15.24
CA HIS A 299 -13.65 -7.75 15.87
C HIS A 299 -13.74 -8.23 17.33
N ALA A 300 -13.23 -9.43 17.64
CA ALA A 300 -13.16 -9.94 19.01
C ALA A 300 -12.24 -9.08 19.90
N HIS A 301 -11.10 -8.60 19.40
CA HIS A 301 -10.26 -7.65 20.14
C HIS A 301 -10.98 -6.34 20.43
N ALA A 302 -11.65 -5.76 19.43
CA ALA A 302 -12.36 -4.50 19.60
C ALA A 302 -13.50 -4.63 20.63
N ILE A 303 -14.29 -5.70 20.54
CA ILE A 303 -15.34 -6.01 21.54
C ILE A 303 -14.71 -6.15 22.93
N SER A 304 -13.64 -6.95 23.08
CA SER A 304 -12.99 -7.14 24.38
C SER A 304 -12.53 -5.81 24.97
N GLN A 305 -11.95 -4.93 24.15
CA GLN A 305 -11.54 -3.59 24.59
C GLN A 305 -12.73 -2.77 25.09
N PHE A 306 -13.84 -2.72 24.35
CA PHE A 306 -15.03 -1.96 24.75
C PHE A 306 -15.68 -2.51 26.02
N LEU A 307 -15.84 -3.84 26.13
CA LEU A 307 -16.38 -4.47 27.33
C LEU A 307 -15.51 -4.21 28.56
N SER A 308 -14.19 -4.36 28.41
CA SER A 308 -13.26 -4.11 29.51
C SER A 308 -13.16 -2.62 29.86
N ALA A 309 -13.33 -1.71 28.90
CA ALA A 309 -13.43 -0.28 29.19
C ALA A 309 -14.68 0.02 30.05
N GLY A 310 -15.85 -0.48 29.65
CA GLY A 310 -17.12 -0.24 30.35
C GLY A 310 -17.23 -0.91 31.72
N LEU A 311 -16.73 -2.14 31.87
CA LEU A 311 -16.93 -2.96 33.08
C LEU A 311 -15.71 -3.02 34.01
N ASN A 312 -14.50 -2.95 33.44
CA ASN A 312 -13.25 -3.16 34.20
C ASN A 312 -12.38 -1.90 34.26
N ASN A 313 -12.85 -0.77 33.72
CA ASN A 313 -12.07 0.48 33.59
C ASN A 313 -10.73 0.28 32.87
N ARG A 314 -10.66 -0.65 31.91
CA ARG A 314 -9.45 -0.87 31.11
C ARG A 314 -9.18 0.36 30.25
N ALA A 315 -7.98 0.91 30.39
CA ALA A 315 -7.58 2.09 29.65
C ALA A 315 -7.46 1.81 28.14
N MET A 316 -7.76 2.84 27.36
CA MET A 316 -7.34 2.93 25.97
C MET A 316 -5.84 3.25 25.93
N ILE A 317 -5.17 3.00 24.79
CA ILE A 317 -3.82 3.52 24.59
C ILE A 317 -3.90 5.05 24.61
N TRP A 318 -3.25 5.66 25.59
CA TRP A 318 -3.15 7.11 25.71
C TRP A 318 -1.80 7.59 25.20
N TYR A 319 -1.75 8.85 24.80
CA TYR A 319 -0.56 9.51 24.28
C TYR A 319 -0.53 10.97 24.76
N TRP A 320 0.65 11.59 24.70
CA TRP A 320 0.81 12.98 25.06
C TRP A 320 0.39 13.92 23.94
N GLY A 321 -0.09 15.11 24.31
CA GLY A 321 -0.26 16.19 23.34
C GLY A 321 1.08 16.73 22.86
N GLU A 322 1.09 17.34 21.68
CA GLU A 322 2.31 17.81 21.00
C GLU A 322 3.26 18.64 21.89
N PRO A 323 2.80 19.59 22.74
CA PRO A 323 3.72 20.38 23.58
C PRO A 323 4.54 19.53 24.56
N MET A 324 3.93 18.48 25.13
CA MET A 324 4.61 17.57 26.05
C MET A 324 5.61 16.69 25.30
N GLU A 325 5.25 16.22 24.11
CA GLU A 325 6.15 15.47 23.24
C GLU A 325 7.36 16.30 22.78
N TRP A 326 7.13 17.56 22.40
CA TRP A 326 8.20 18.48 22.03
C TRP A 326 9.13 18.75 23.21
N GLY A 327 8.55 19.02 24.38
CA GLY A 327 9.29 19.18 25.63
C GLY A 327 10.15 17.95 25.96
N TRP A 328 9.61 16.75 25.77
CA TRP A 328 10.32 15.47 25.97
C TRP A 328 11.53 15.31 25.05
N ILE A 329 11.36 15.53 23.74
CA ILE A 329 12.45 15.41 22.75
C ILE A 329 13.55 16.45 23.03
N VAL A 330 13.15 17.70 23.31
CA VAL A 330 14.10 18.79 23.64
C VAL A 330 14.86 18.50 24.92
N LEU A 331 14.15 18.05 25.98
CA LEU A 331 14.74 17.76 27.29
C LEU A 331 15.88 16.73 27.16
N TRP A 332 15.63 15.59 26.51
CA TRP A 332 16.64 14.54 26.37
C TRP A 332 17.79 14.94 25.44
N SER A 333 17.49 15.65 24.35
CA SER A 333 18.51 16.16 23.42
C SER A 333 19.48 17.10 24.14
N VAL A 334 18.95 18.05 24.92
CA VAL A 334 19.75 19.02 25.69
C VAL A 334 20.49 18.35 26.85
N ALA A 335 19.86 17.43 27.58
CA ALA A 335 20.48 16.72 28.70
C ALA A 335 21.69 15.90 28.23
N VAL A 336 21.56 15.13 27.14
CA VAL A 336 22.69 14.36 26.60
C VAL A 336 23.74 15.27 25.99
N GLY A 337 23.35 16.34 25.29
CA GLY A 337 24.29 17.33 24.78
C GLY A 337 25.16 17.96 25.88
N ALA A 338 24.55 18.36 27.00
CA ALA A 338 25.26 18.87 28.17
C ALA A 338 26.20 17.82 28.80
N LEU A 339 25.74 16.57 28.91
CA LEU A 339 26.55 15.46 29.42
C LEU A 339 27.77 15.17 28.52
N VAL A 340 27.58 15.13 27.20
CA VAL A 340 28.64 14.95 26.21
C VAL A 340 29.67 16.09 26.30
N TRP A 341 29.20 17.32 26.50
CA TRP A 341 30.09 18.48 26.74
C TRP A 341 30.95 18.30 28.00
N TRP A 342 30.43 17.69 29.07
CA TRP A 342 31.21 17.40 30.28
C TRP A 342 32.17 16.21 30.14
N THR A 343 31.87 15.23 29.29
CA THR A 343 32.72 14.03 29.09
C THR A 343 33.97 14.29 28.25
N LYS A 344 35.17 14.16 28.84
CA LYS A 344 36.44 14.48 28.16
C LYS A 344 36.88 13.49 27.05
N SER A 345 36.39 12.25 27.09
CA SER A 345 36.79 11.18 26.17
C SER A 345 35.66 10.82 25.20
N PRO A 346 35.93 10.59 23.90
CA PRO A 346 34.91 10.14 22.94
C PRO A 346 34.22 8.83 23.36
N LEU A 347 34.95 7.91 24.00
CA LEU A 347 34.34 6.67 24.53
C LEU A 347 33.35 6.99 25.65
N ALA A 348 33.70 7.90 26.55
CA ALA A 348 32.80 8.32 27.62
C ALA A 348 31.54 9.02 27.07
N SER A 349 31.67 9.84 26.03
CA SER A 349 30.52 10.47 25.35
C SER A 349 29.60 9.42 24.71
N ALA A 350 30.16 8.43 24.02
CA ALA A 350 29.39 7.35 23.41
C ALA A 350 28.66 6.50 24.46
N LEU A 351 29.33 6.16 25.57
CA LEU A 351 28.73 5.44 26.70
C LEU A 351 27.59 6.24 27.34
N SER A 352 27.76 7.54 27.54
CA SER A 352 26.71 8.41 28.06
C SER A 352 25.47 8.44 27.18
N ALA A 353 25.64 8.54 25.85
CA ALA A 353 24.53 8.50 24.91
C ALA A 353 23.85 7.12 24.90
N ALA A 354 24.62 6.03 24.94
CA ALA A 354 24.08 4.66 25.00
C ALA A 354 23.26 4.42 26.28
N ILE A 355 23.76 4.87 27.44
CA ILE A 355 23.02 4.78 28.71
C ILE A 355 21.71 5.56 28.63
N ALA A 356 21.74 6.78 28.09
CA ALA A 356 20.52 7.57 27.91
C ALA A 356 19.49 6.87 27.03
N ILE A 357 19.92 6.26 25.92
CA ILE A 357 19.04 5.48 25.03
C ILE A 357 18.40 4.31 25.77
N VAL A 358 19.17 3.55 26.57
CA VAL A 358 18.63 2.44 27.37
C VAL A 358 17.60 2.94 28.40
N LEU A 359 17.87 4.08 29.05
CA LEU A 359 16.93 4.70 29.99
C LEU A 359 15.64 5.16 29.30
N ILE A 360 15.74 5.76 28.11
CA ILE A 360 14.59 6.18 27.31
C ILE A 360 13.76 4.97 26.89
N ILE A 361 14.38 3.92 26.35
CA ILE A 361 13.69 2.67 25.98
C ILE A 361 12.99 2.06 27.19
N GLY A 362 13.68 1.96 28.33
CA GLY A 362 13.11 1.42 29.56
C GLY A 362 11.93 2.25 30.09
N PHE A 363 12.03 3.58 30.03
CA PHE A 363 10.94 4.47 30.45
C PHE A 363 9.73 4.39 29.52
N CYS A 364 9.95 4.42 28.21
CA CYS A 364 8.89 4.22 27.21
C CYS A 364 8.20 2.87 27.40
N TYR A 365 8.95 1.79 27.64
CA TYR A 365 8.39 0.48 27.94
C TYR A 365 7.53 0.49 29.22
N LEU A 366 8.02 1.08 30.31
CA LEU A 366 7.26 1.18 31.56
C LEU A 366 5.95 1.96 31.38
N LEU A 367 5.98 3.08 30.67
CA LEU A 367 4.76 3.82 30.34
C LEU A 367 3.82 2.98 29.47
N PHE A 368 4.36 2.22 28.50
CA PHE A 368 3.55 1.39 27.62
C PHE A 368 2.85 0.24 28.35
N THR A 369 3.47 -0.31 29.42
CA THR A 369 2.79 -1.26 30.33
C THR A 369 1.65 -0.63 31.15
N LYS A 370 1.54 0.70 31.12
CA LYS A 370 0.43 1.50 31.66
C LYS A 370 -0.38 2.14 30.53
N GLU A 371 -0.39 1.51 29.35
CA GLU A 371 -1.11 1.93 28.15
C GLU A 371 -0.65 3.28 27.57
N GLY A 372 0.51 3.79 28.02
CA GLY A 372 1.09 5.05 27.59
C GLY A 372 2.05 4.93 26.43
N TRP A 373 1.68 5.54 25.30
CA TRP A 373 2.55 5.66 24.15
C TRP A 373 3.15 7.06 24.07
N VAL A 374 4.48 7.14 24.18
CA VAL A 374 5.24 8.39 24.11
C VAL A 374 6.39 8.26 23.10
N PRO A 375 6.88 9.37 22.51
CA PRO A 375 7.83 9.31 21.40
C PRO A 375 9.17 8.67 21.79
N LEU A 376 9.52 7.56 21.16
CA LEU A 376 10.74 6.81 21.40
C LEU A 376 11.82 7.11 20.33
N VAL A 377 11.51 6.87 19.06
CA VAL A 377 12.42 7.01 17.92
C VAL A 377 12.90 8.44 17.71
N PRO A 378 12.03 9.48 17.63
CA PRO A 378 12.53 10.85 17.47
C PRO A 378 13.36 11.29 18.69
N THR A 379 13.04 10.80 19.89
CA THR A 379 13.83 11.09 21.10
C THR A 379 15.23 10.49 21.02
N ILE A 380 15.35 9.22 20.60
CA ILE A 380 16.66 8.57 20.35
C ILE A 380 17.43 9.32 19.25
N ALA A 381 16.77 9.69 18.15
CA ALA A 381 17.40 10.45 17.06
C ALA A 381 17.92 11.81 17.54
N GLY A 382 17.16 12.53 18.38
CA GLY A 382 17.57 13.81 18.97
C GLY A 382 18.76 13.67 19.92
N VAL A 383 18.78 12.61 20.73
CA VAL A 383 19.91 12.25 21.58
C VAL A 383 21.17 11.99 20.76
N LEU A 384 21.08 11.17 19.71
CA LEU A 384 22.22 10.83 18.85
C LEU A 384 22.75 12.05 18.09
N LEU A 385 21.86 12.83 17.48
CA LEU A 385 22.24 14.03 16.73
C LEU A 385 22.89 15.08 17.65
N SER A 386 22.34 15.29 18.85
CA SER A 386 22.90 16.21 19.84
C SER A 386 24.29 15.75 20.30
N ALA A 387 24.46 14.44 20.56
CA ALA A 387 25.75 13.88 20.95
C ALA A 387 26.82 14.10 19.86
N VAL A 388 26.49 13.87 18.60
CA VAL A 388 27.40 14.10 17.46
C VAL A 388 27.73 15.59 17.32
N ALA A 389 26.72 16.46 17.29
CA ALA A 389 26.89 17.90 17.09
C ALA A 389 27.76 18.56 18.18
N VAL A 390 27.51 18.23 19.45
CA VAL A 390 28.32 18.75 20.57
C VAL A 390 29.75 18.21 20.51
N ARG A 391 29.93 16.94 20.14
CA ARG A 391 31.26 16.33 20.06
C ARG A 391 32.10 16.95 18.93
N THR A 392 31.50 17.28 17.79
CA THR A 392 32.17 17.97 16.68
C THR A 392 32.61 19.37 17.07
N LEU A 393 31.76 20.13 17.78
CA LEU A 393 32.10 21.47 18.26
C LEU A 393 33.24 21.47 19.28
N ARG A 394 33.32 20.43 20.11
CA ARG A 394 34.45 20.24 21.03
C ARG A 394 35.74 19.82 20.31
N GLY A 395 35.64 19.14 19.16
CA GLY A 395 36.77 18.63 18.40
C GLY A 395 37.45 19.66 17.49
N ASN A 396 36.74 20.72 17.07
CA ASN A 396 37.23 21.77 16.17
C ASN A 396 37.03 23.17 16.80
N PRO A 397 38.04 23.77 17.45
CA PRO A 397 37.99 25.15 17.87
C PRO A 397 38.58 26.03 16.75
N ALA A 398 37.79 26.43 15.75
CA ALA A 398 38.22 27.46 14.81
C ALA A 398 37.11 28.51 14.62
N PRO A 399 37.43 29.82 14.65
CA PRO A 399 36.45 30.88 14.54
C PRO A 399 36.00 31.01 13.08
N VAL A 400 34.69 31.00 12.86
CA VAL A 400 34.11 31.31 11.55
C VAL A 400 34.14 32.83 11.37
N ILE A 401 34.97 33.35 10.45
CA ILE A 401 34.94 34.74 10.00
C ILE A 401 34.09 34.78 8.73
N ILE A 402 32.99 35.54 8.74
CA ILE A 402 32.14 35.77 7.58
C ILE A 402 32.56 37.12 6.97
N GLU A 403 33.23 37.10 5.83
CA GLU A 403 33.42 38.29 4.99
C GLU A 403 32.29 38.39 3.97
N VAL A 404 31.63 39.56 3.92
CA VAL A 404 30.59 39.87 2.94
C VAL A 404 31.21 40.76 1.86
N PRO A 405 31.23 40.36 0.57
CA PRO A 405 31.74 41.22 -0.49
C PRO A 405 30.65 42.18 -1.00
N VAL A 406 30.99 43.47 -1.08
CA VAL A 406 30.21 44.50 -1.78
C VAL A 406 30.64 44.53 -3.26
N PRO A 407 29.73 44.56 -4.25
CA PRO A 407 30.13 44.62 -5.65
C PRO A 407 30.43 46.06 -6.09
N VAL A 408 31.58 46.25 -6.73
CA VAL A 408 31.90 47.45 -7.52
C VAL A 408 31.54 47.16 -8.98
N ILE A 409 30.69 47.99 -9.56
CA ILE A 409 30.34 47.96 -10.99
C ILE A 409 31.39 48.75 -11.75
N THR A 410 32.03 48.15 -12.76
CA THR A 410 32.45 48.88 -13.96
C THR A 410 32.22 48.05 -15.21
N ASN A 411 31.70 48.74 -16.22
CA ASN A 411 31.38 48.25 -17.56
C ASN A 411 32.64 47.91 -18.35
N GLU A 412 32.59 46.86 -19.18
CA GLU A 412 32.76 46.94 -20.64
C GLU A 412 32.69 45.54 -21.30
N ASN A 413 32.03 45.51 -22.44
CA ASN A 413 31.99 44.45 -23.47
C ASN A 413 32.45 45.14 -24.78
N PRO A 414 32.81 44.49 -25.91
CA PRO A 414 32.63 43.06 -26.26
C PRO A 414 33.80 42.44 -27.07
N THR A 415 33.76 41.12 -27.37
CA THR A 415 33.78 40.51 -28.74
C THR A 415 34.27 39.04 -28.81
N ARG A 416 33.47 38.25 -29.54
CA ARG A 416 33.76 37.10 -30.46
C ARG A 416 34.46 35.79 -30.04
N ASN A 417 33.70 34.72 -30.33
CA ASN A 417 34.02 33.46 -31.02
C ASN A 417 34.70 32.25 -30.33
N GLU A 418 34.01 31.11 -30.54
CA GLU A 418 34.50 29.74 -30.83
C GLU A 418 34.79 28.72 -29.70
N ALA A 419 33.88 27.74 -29.63
CA ALA A 419 34.04 26.27 -29.64
C ALA A 419 35.10 25.52 -28.80
N PHE A 420 34.69 24.30 -28.40
CA PHE A 420 35.42 23.14 -27.82
C PHE A 420 35.42 22.98 -26.28
N GLY A 421 34.80 21.90 -25.79
CA GLY A 421 35.16 21.23 -24.52
C GLY A 421 36.38 20.30 -24.71
N PRO A 422 36.80 19.45 -23.75
CA PRO A 422 36.10 18.97 -22.53
C PRO A 422 36.96 18.88 -21.22
N ASN A 423 36.36 18.30 -20.17
CA ASN A 423 36.92 17.59 -19.00
C ASN A 423 37.25 18.31 -17.66
N SER A 424 36.42 17.97 -16.65
CA SER A 424 36.75 17.13 -15.46
C SER A 424 36.93 17.75 -14.05
N ARG A 425 36.11 17.20 -13.11
CA ARG A 425 36.28 16.95 -11.64
C ARG A 425 36.37 18.20 -10.71
N SER A 426 35.79 18.27 -9.50
CA SER A 426 35.31 17.31 -8.46
C SER A 426 34.40 18.07 -7.45
N GLY A 427 33.29 17.53 -6.94
CA GLY A 427 33.11 16.90 -5.59
C GLY A 427 32.95 17.94 -4.45
N THR A 428 31.84 18.05 -3.70
CA THR A 428 31.38 17.21 -2.55
C THR A 428 29.95 17.63 -2.11
N VAL A 429 28.90 16.79 -2.15
CA VAL A 429 28.35 15.86 -1.12
C VAL A 429 27.83 16.50 0.19
N VAL A 430 26.50 16.44 0.40
CA VAL A 430 25.85 16.36 1.73
C VAL A 430 24.58 15.49 1.60
N ASP A 431 24.57 14.34 2.27
CA ASP A 431 23.48 13.34 2.34
C ASP A 431 22.76 13.40 3.69
N GLY A 432 21.47 12.98 3.74
CA GLY A 432 20.86 12.64 5.03
C GLY A 432 19.34 12.45 5.14
N VAL A 433 18.63 11.90 4.14
CA VAL A 433 17.27 11.34 4.31
C VAL A 433 17.36 9.84 4.03
N THR A 434 16.80 8.96 4.88
CA THR A 434 16.85 7.51 4.65
C THR A 434 15.89 7.08 3.56
N ALA A 435 16.29 7.38 2.33
CA ALA A 435 15.72 6.94 1.08
C ALA A 435 15.76 5.42 0.94
N ASN A 436 14.80 4.89 0.17
CA ASN A 436 14.85 3.59 -0.51
C ASN A 436 16.31 3.28 -0.92
N PRO A 437 16.90 2.11 -0.61
CA PRO A 437 18.28 1.80 -0.98
C PRO A 437 18.53 1.99 -2.47
N PHE A 438 17.52 1.78 -3.32
CA PHE A 438 17.55 2.11 -4.75
C PHE A 438 17.69 3.62 -5.03
N ALA A 439 16.99 4.46 -4.27
CA ALA A 439 17.01 5.93 -4.41
C ALA A 439 18.26 6.59 -3.81
N ARG A 440 19.09 5.84 -3.06
CA ARG A 440 20.43 6.30 -2.62
C ARG A 440 21.52 6.05 -3.64
N VAL A 441 21.27 5.20 -4.63
CA VAL A 441 22.25 4.91 -5.68
C VAL A 441 22.06 5.90 -6.81
N ASN A 442 22.98 6.86 -6.94
CA ASN A 442 23.08 7.64 -8.16
C ASN A 442 23.72 6.78 -9.26
N TRP A 443 22.89 6.30 -10.19
CA TRP A 443 23.29 5.44 -11.30
C TRP A 443 24.03 6.20 -12.41
N LEU A 444 23.87 7.51 -12.53
CA LEU A 444 24.47 8.30 -13.61
C LEU A 444 25.99 8.27 -13.52
N GLY A 445 26.64 7.96 -14.66
CA GLY A 445 28.09 7.83 -14.77
C GLY A 445 28.67 6.50 -14.27
N ARG A 446 27.85 5.57 -13.75
CA ARG A 446 28.28 4.23 -13.35
C ARG A 446 28.27 3.26 -14.52
N THR A 447 29.02 2.18 -14.38
CA THR A 447 29.02 1.04 -15.30
C THR A 447 28.33 -0.18 -14.69
N VAL A 448 27.61 -0.93 -15.51
CA VAL A 448 26.94 -2.19 -15.14
C VAL A 448 27.15 -3.27 -16.21
N GLY A 449 26.88 -4.52 -15.84
CA GLY A 449 27.09 -5.69 -16.70
C GLY A 449 28.53 -6.21 -16.67
N LEU A 450 28.73 -7.40 -17.25
CA LEU A 450 30.01 -8.08 -17.24
C LEU A 450 31.09 -7.22 -17.92
N GLY A 451 32.20 -6.97 -17.22
CA GLY A 451 33.31 -6.17 -17.74
C GLY A 451 33.00 -4.68 -17.91
N ASP A 452 32.08 -4.11 -17.13
CA ASP A 452 31.73 -2.68 -17.17
C ASP A 452 31.20 -2.22 -18.55
N ARG A 453 30.46 -3.10 -19.21
CA ARG A 453 30.00 -2.94 -20.60
C ARG A 453 29.07 -1.75 -20.81
N TYR A 454 28.13 -1.50 -19.90
CA TYR A 454 27.10 -0.47 -20.07
C TYR A 454 27.38 0.73 -19.18
N LEU A 455 27.68 1.89 -19.78
CA LEU A 455 27.84 3.16 -19.05
C LEU A 455 26.49 3.89 -19.02
N ILE A 456 25.99 4.19 -17.82
CA ILE A 456 24.70 4.88 -17.64
C ILE A 456 24.90 6.38 -17.86
N ASN A 457 24.28 6.95 -18.90
CA ASN A 457 24.50 8.33 -19.33
C ASN A 457 23.45 9.29 -18.75
N SER A 458 22.17 9.01 -18.98
CA SER A 458 21.06 9.89 -18.59
C SER A 458 19.82 9.10 -18.21
N ARG A 459 18.96 9.69 -17.39
CA ARG A 459 17.68 9.09 -16.97
C ARG A 459 16.62 9.35 -18.04
N LEU A 460 15.94 8.29 -18.49
CA LEU A 460 14.86 8.37 -19.48
C LEU A 460 13.48 8.45 -18.82
N GLY A 461 13.29 7.78 -17.67
CA GLY A 461 12.04 7.80 -16.94
C GLY A 461 12.07 7.01 -15.63
N GLU A 462 10.99 7.16 -14.86
CA GLU A 462 10.79 6.53 -13.55
C GLU A 462 9.40 5.88 -13.50
N GLY A 463 9.30 4.66 -12.98
CA GLY A 463 8.03 3.98 -12.74
C GLY A 463 8.01 3.18 -11.44
N GLY A 464 6.85 2.64 -11.08
CA GLY A 464 6.66 1.92 -9.81
C GLY A 464 7.60 0.73 -9.58
N MET A 465 8.09 0.09 -10.64
CA MET A 465 8.91 -1.13 -10.58
C MET A 465 10.41 -0.90 -10.82
N GLY A 466 10.82 0.30 -11.23
CA GLY A 466 12.18 0.53 -11.69
C GLY A 466 12.41 1.90 -12.33
N GLU A 467 13.66 2.15 -12.68
CA GLU A 467 14.09 3.33 -13.43
C GLU A 467 14.67 2.93 -14.77
N VAL A 468 14.41 3.73 -15.79
CA VAL A 468 14.91 3.52 -17.15
C VAL A 468 15.93 4.60 -17.46
N TYR A 469 17.06 4.18 -17.99
CA TYR A 469 18.21 5.01 -18.35
C TYR A 469 18.57 4.84 -19.82
N ILE A 470 19.12 5.89 -20.42
CA ILE A 470 19.94 5.77 -21.62
C ILE A 470 21.34 5.36 -21.14
N ALA A 471 21.84 4.24 -21.66
CA ALA A 471 23.20 3.77 -21.40
C ALA A 471 23.95 3.57 -22.72
N LEU A 472 25.27 3.80 -22.71
CA LEU A 472 26.15 3.49 -23.81
C LEU A 472 26.67 2.05 -23.66
N ASP A 473 26.35 1.17 -24.61
CA ASP A 473 27.06 -0.11 -24.76
C ASP A 473 28.46 0.19 -25.28
N ARG A 474 29.46 0.13 -24.40
CA ARG A 474 30.86 0.49 -24.71
C ARG A 474 31.56 -0.51 -25.62
N THR A 475 31.02 -1.73 -25.74
CA THR A 475 31.59 -2.75 -26.62
C THR A 475 31.20 -2.50 -28.07
N ILE A 476 29.95 -2.09 -28.30
CA ILE A 476 29.38 -1.89 -29.64
C ILE A 476 29.39 -0.41 -30.04
N GLY A 477 29.45 0.52 -29.08
CA GLY A 477 29.48 1.97 -29.30
C GLY A 477 28.12 2.57 -29.62
N ARG A 478 27.03 2.05 -29.04
CA ARG A 478 25.65 2.52 -29.28
C ARG A 478 24.87 2.77 -28.00
N ASP A 479 23.93 3.71 -28.06
CA ASP A 479 22.99 3.95 -26.97
C ASP A 479 21.91 2.84 -26.93
N VAL A 480 21.57 2.45 -25.70
CA VAL A 480 20.57 1.44 -25.36
C VAL A 480 19.69 1.96 -24.23
N ALA A 481 18.47 1.41 -24.10
CA ALA A 481 17.65 1.64 -22.93
C ALA A 481 17.97 0.57 -21.88
N LEU A 482 18.26 0.98 -20.65
CA LEU A 482 18.61 0.10 -19.55
C LEU A 482 17.65 0.33 -18.40
N LYS A 483 16.88 -0.69 -18.02
CA LYS A 483 15.94 -0.62 -16.89
C LYS A 483 16.52 -1.35 -15.69
N ILE A 484 16.65 -0.63 -14.58
CA ILE A 484 17.06 -1.17 -13.28
C ILE A 484 15.82 -1.32 -12.42
N LEU A 485 15.61 -2.51 -11.87
CA LEU A 485 14.45 -2.81 -11.03
C LEU A 485 14.70 -2.42 -9.57
N ARG A 486 13.63 -1.97 -8.91
CA ARG A 486 13.68 -1.45 -7.53
C ARG A 486 13.86 -2.51 -6.45
N ALA A 487 13.51 -3.77 -6.73
CA ALA A 487 13.69 -4.83 -5.77
C ALA A 487 15.17 -5.25 -5.73
N ASN A 488 15.74 -5.23 -4.54
CA ASN A 488 17.09 -5.70 -4.32
C ASN A 488 17.05 -7.22 -4.10
N VAL A 489 17.77 -7.98 -4.92
CA VAL A 489 18.04 -9.40 -4.69
C VAL A 489 19.34 -9.51 -3.88
N ASN A 490 19.19 -9.71 -2.58
CA ASN A 490 20.30 -10.14 -1.72
C ASN A 490 20.58 -11.64 -1.97
N ALA A 491 21.74 -12.12 -1.53
CA ALA A 491 22.14 -13.53 -1.66
C ALA A 491 21.17 -14.56 -1.04
N GLU A 492 20.21 -14.12 -0.22
CA GLU A 492 19.18 -14.95 0.41
C GLU A 492 17.89 -15.11 -0.43
N SER A 493 17.70 -14.34 -1.51
CA SER A 493 16.50 -14.37 -2.37
C SER A 493 16.77 -15.05 -3.73
N LEU A 494 17.34 -16.25 -3.68
CA LEU A 494 17.84 -16.98 -4.85
C LEU A 494 16.75 -17.29 -5.90
N GLY A 495 15.49 -17.51 -5.50
CA GLY A 495 14.45 -17.85 -6.45
C GLY A 495 13.75 -16.62 -7.05
N LEU A 496 13.72 -15.47 -6.38
CA LEU A 496 13.39 -14.18 -7.01
C LEU A 496 14.31 -13.87 -8.20
N GLN A 497 15.61 -14.12 -8.03
CA GLN A 497 16.59 -14.01 -9.11
C GLN A 497 16.29 -15.02 -10.22
N LYS A 498 16.07 -16.30 -9.91
CA LYS A 498 15.76 -17.33 -10.93
C LYS A 498 14.48 -17.03 -11.71
N ARG A 499 13.45 -16.50 -11.05
CA ARG A 499 12.19 -16.13 -11.69
C ARG A 499 12.38 -14.90 -12.59
N PHE A 500 13.12 -13.87 -12.14
CA PHE A 500 13.51 -12.74 -12.99
C PHE A 500 14.27 -13.21 -14.24
N GLU A 501 15.29 -14.05 -14.06
CA GLU A 501 16.08 -14.58 -15.17
C GLU A 501 15.23 -15.39 -16.15
N LYS A 502 14.26 -16.19 -15.65
CA LYS A 502 13.34 -16.96 -16.50
C LYS A 502 12.49 -16.04 -17.36
N GLU A 503 11.86 -15.02 -16.77
CA GLU A 503 10.99 -14.08 -17.48
C GLU A 503 11.77 -13.24 -18.50
N VAL A 504 12.94 -12.73 -18.14
CA VAL A 504 13.76 -11.93 -19.06
C VAL A 504 14.28 -12.77 -20.24
N LYS A 505 14.63 -14.04 -20.01
CA LYS A 505 15.00 -14.97 -21.09
C LYS A 505 13.84 -15.19 -22.06
N VAL A 506 12.62 -15.31 -21.54
CA VAL A 506 11.39 -15.44 -22.35
C VAL A 506 11.17 -14.15 -23.16
N SER A 507 11.26 -12.96 -22.54
CA SER A 507 11.15 -11.69 -23.25
C SER A 507 12.22 -11.50 -24.32
N ALA A 508 13.47 -11.89 -24.06
CA ALA A 508 14.57 -11.80 -25.02
C ALA A 508 14.39 -12.71 -26.25
N ALA A 509 13.67 -13.82 -26.08
CA ALA A 509 13.37 -14.76 -27.15
C ALA A 509 12.14 -14.37 -28.00
N LEU A 510 11.30 -13.45 -27.51
CA LEU A 510 10.22 -12.84 -28.30
C LEU A 510 10.79 -11.86 -29.33
N ARG A 511 11.05 -12.34 -30.55
CA ARG A 511 11.57 -11.54 -31.65
C ARG A 511 10.46 -11.16 -32.63
N SER A 512 10.00 -9.92 -32.53
CA SER A 512 9.02 -9.34 -33.46
C SER A 512 9.31 -7.85 -33.69
N ASN A 513 8.92 -7.34 -34.86
CA ASN A 513 8.96 -5.90 -35.13
C ASN A 513 8.05 -5.12 -34.16
N ASN A 514 7.01 -5.77 -33.60
CA ASN A 514 6.05 -5.14 -32.70
C ASN A 514 6.29 -5.41 -31.21
N ILE A 515 7.42 -6.04 -30.85
CA ILE A 515 7.86 -6.24 -29.47
C ILE A 515 9.21 -5.54 -29.30
N VAL A 516 9.43 -4.91 -28.14
CA VAL A 516 10.73 -4.33 -27.80
C VAL A 516 11.77 -5.44 -27.61
N GLN A 517 12.90 -5.33 -28.32
CA GLN A 517 13.96 -6.33 -28.20
C GLN A 517 14.75 -6.14 -26.91
N VAL A 518 14.72 -7.17 -26.05
CA VAL A 518 15.65 -7.31 -24.91
C VAL A 518 16.95 -7.93 -25.41
N ASN A 519 18.07 -7.25 -25.14
CA ASN A 519 19.40 -7.58 -25.66
C ASN A 519 20.30 -8.23 -24.61
N ASP A 520 20.18 -7.83 -23.34
CA ASP A 520 21.03 -8.30 -22.25
C ASP A 520 20.33 -8.17 -20.90
N TYR A 521 20.85 -8.83 -19.87
CA TYR A 521 20.36 -8.71 -18.49
C TYR A 521 21.46 -9.05 -17.49
N GLY A 522 21.26 -8.63 -16.24
CA GLY A 522 22.18 -8.96 -15.17
C GLY A 522 21.75 -8.39 -13.84
N THR A 523 22.68 -8.37 -12.91
CA THR A 523 22.50 -7.79 -11.57
C THR A 523 23.63 -6.78 -11.35
N THR A 524 23.32 -5.61 -10.81
CA THR A 524 24.33 -4.63 -10.43
C THR A 524 25.14 -5.13 -9.23
N VAL A 525 26.29 -4.50 -8.96
CA VAL A 525 27.13 -4.86 -7.80
C VAL A 525 26.40 -4.65 -6.47
N GLU A 526 25.41 -3.75 -6.44
CA GLU A 526 24.55 -3.43 -5.30
C GLU A 526 23.34 -4.37 -5.16
N GLY A 527 23.20 -5.39 -6.03
CA GLY A 527 22.15 -6.41 -5.95
C GLY A 527 20.85 -6.07 -6.71
N PHE A 528 20.84 -5.05 -7.57
CA PHE A 528 19.63 -4.69 -8.32
C PHE A 528 19.59 -5.40 -9.69
N PRO A 529 18.53 -6.14 -10.04
CA PRO A 529 18.37 -6.69 -11.37
C PRO A 529 18.23 -5.56 -12.39
N PHE A 530 18.87 -5.73 -13.55
CA PHE A 530 18.67 -4.86 -14.69
C PHE A 530 18.52 -5.67 -15.97
N TYR A 531 17.87 -5.07 -16.96
CA TYR A 531 17.87 -5.58 -18.31
C TYR A 531 18.03 -4.45 -19.32
N VAL A 532 18.58 -4.79 -20.47
CA VAL A 532 18.96 -3.87 -21.54
C VAL A 532 18.10 -4.16 -22.75
N MET A 533 17.52 -3.12 -23.33
CA MET A 533 16.63 -3.20 -24.48
C MET A 533 17.02 -2.15 -25.54
N GLU A 534 16.46 -2.27 -26.73
CA GLU A 534 16.61 -1.25 -27.77
C GLU A 534 16.10 0.12 -27.29
N LEU A 535 16.83 1.19 -27.64
CA LEU A 535 16.40 2.55 -27.36
C LEU A 535 15.44 3.01 -28.46
N LEU A 536 14.17 3.21 -28.09
CA LEU A 536 13.14 3.67 -29.02
C LEU A 536 13.07 5.20 -29.05
N GLN A 537 12.99 5.79 -30.24
CA GLN A 537 12.75 7.22 -30.42
C GLN A 537 11.28 7.43 -30.76
N GLY A 538 10.46 7.80 -29.76
CA GLY A 538 9.01 7.87 -29.95
C GLY A 538 8.29 8.36 -28.70
N LYS A 539 7.01 8.00 -28.57
CA LYS A 539 6.18 8.30 -27.39
C LYS A 539 5.33 7.11 -27.01
N SER A 540 5.00 6.97 -25.73
CA SER A 540 3.98 6.00 -25.32
C SER A 540 2.59 6.45 -25.81
N LEU A 541 1.71 5.49 -26.06
CA LEU A 541 0.31 5.77 -26.37
C LEU A 541 -0.35 6.57 -25.23
N GLY A 542 0.04 6.32 -23.97
CA GLY A 542 -0.40 7.11 -22.82
C GLY A 542 -0.04 8.60 -22.93
N GLN A 543 1.19 8.92 -23.34
CA GLN A 543 1.63 10.29 -23.60
C GLN A 543 0.85 10.94 -24.76
N VAL A 544 0.54 10.16 -25.79
CA VAL A 544 -0.26 10.60 -26.93
C VAL A 544 -1.69 10.90 -26.51
N LEU A 545 -2.36 10.00 -25.79
CA LEU A 545 -3.74 10.19 -25.31
C LEU A 545 -3.85 11.34 -24.30
N LYS A 546 -2.84 11.57 -23.46
CA LYS A 546 -2.82 12.73 -22.57
C LYS A 546 -2.85 14.06 -23.34
N LYS A 547 -2.19 14.10 -24.50
CA LYS A 547 -2.08 15.30 -25.35
C LYS A 547 -3.27 15.46 -26.30
N GLU A 548 -3.63 14.39 -27.00
CA GLU A 548 -4.62 14.40 -28.09
C GLU A 548 -6.05 14.09 -27.59
N LYS A 549 -6.19 13.57 -26.36
CA LYS A 549 -7.44 13.11 -25.72
C LYS A 549 -8.06 11.89 -26.39
N CYS A 550 -8.28 11.92 -27.71
CA CYS A 550 -8.74 10.79 -28.51
C CYS A 550 -8.02 10.76 -29.87
N LEU A 551 -8.14 9.66 -30.59
CA LEU A 551 -7.50 9.36 -31.86
C LEU A 551 -8.55 9.04 -32.92
N SER A 552 -8.19 9.25 -34.19
CA SER A 552 -9.05 8.86 -35.31
C SER A 552 -9.23 7.33 -35.36
N LEU A 553 -10.34 6.88 -35.94
CA LEU A 553 -10.64 5.47 -36.13
C LEU A 553 -9.52 4.75 -36.90
N ASN A 554 -9.06 5.36 -38.01
CA ASN A 554 -7.99 4.80 -38.85
C ASN A 554 -6.69 4.60 -38.07
N ARG A 555 -6.28 5.60 -37.28
CA ARG A 555 -5.05 5.50 -36.46
C ARG A 555 -5.21 4.48 -35.35
N SER A 556 -6.36 4.46 -34.67
CA SER A 556 -6.66 3.51 -33.59
C SER A 556 -6.64 2.06 -34.09
N ILE A 557 -7.27 1.78 -35.24
CA ILE A 557 -7.25 0.45 -35.87
C ILE A 557 -5.82 0.08 -36.29
N GLY A 558 -5.06 1.00 -36.88
CA GLY A 558 -3.66 0.79 -37.25
C GLY A 558 -2.77 0.41 -36.06
N ILE A 559 -3.00 1.03 -34.90
CA ILE A 559 -2.31 0.69 -33.65
C ILE A 559 -2.75 -0.69 -33.15
N MET A 560 -4.06 -0.94 -33.08
CA MET A 560 -4.60 -2.22 -32.59
C MET A 560 -4.11 -3.42 -33.39
N LYS A 561 -4.06 -3.31 -34.72
CA LYS A 561 -3.55 -4.37 -35.60
C LYS A 561 -2.10 -4.75 -35.28
N GLN A 562 -1.22 -3.74 -35.18
CA GLN A 562 0.19 -3.96 -34.86
C GLN A 562 0.38 -4.53 -33.44
N VAL A 563 -0.46 -4.15 -32.47
CA VAL A 563 -0.41 -4.75 -31.12
C VAL A 563 -0.86 -6.23 -31.17
N CYS A 564 -1.91 -6.54 -31.95
CA CYS A 564 -2.35 -7.92 -32.13
C CYS A 564 -1.26 -8.79 -32.79
N GLU A 565 -0.55 -8.26 -33.79
CA GLU A 565 0.58 -8.93 -34.44
C GLU A 565 1.71 -9.23 -33.44
N GLY A 566 2.01 -8.29 -32.54
CA GLY A 566 2.98 -8.50 -31.45
C GLY A 566 2.54 -9.60 -30.46
N LEU A 567 1.30 -9.55 -29.99
CA LEU A 567 0.78 -10.53 -29.02
C LEU A 567 0.56 -11.92 -29.62
N SER A 568 0.25 -12.02 -30.91
CA SER A 568 0.06 -13.30 -31.61
C SER A 568 1.26 -14.23 -31.44
N LEU A 569 2.48 -13.71 -31.65
CA LEU A 569 3.71 -14.46 -31.43
C LEU A 569 3.84 -14.98 -29.99
N ALA A 570 3.54 -14.12 -29.00
CA ALA A 570 3.62 -14.47 -27.58
C ALA A 570 2.59 -15.54 -27.17
N HIS A 571 1.36 -15.41 -27.66
CA HIS A 571 0.23 -16.31 -27.33
C HIS A 571 0.35 -17.68 -28.02
N GLN A 572 0.87 -17.72 -29.25
CA GLN A 572 1.13 -18.98 -29.98
C GLN A 572 2.29 -19.77 -29.34
N GLY A 573 3.25 -19.05 -28.76
CA GLY A 573 4.34 -19.59 -27.95
C GLY A 573 5.67 -19.66 -28.69
N ILE A 574 6.75 -19.58 -27.92
CA ILE A 574 8.13 -19.61 -28.41
C ILE A 574 8.82 -20.90 -27.99
N THR A 575 9.62 -21.48 -28.88
CA THR A 575 10.41 -22.67 -28.56
C THR A 575 11.70 -22.27 -27.87
N MET A 576 11.87 -22.70 -26.62
CA MET A 576 13.05 -22.46 -25.79
C MET A 576 13.78 -23.77 -25.52
N VAL A 577 15.10 -23.71 -25.33
CA VAL A 577 15.90 -24.86 -24.89
C VAL A 577 16.07 -24.77 -23.39
N SER A 578 15.61 -25.77 -22.66
CA SER A 578 15.77 -25.85 -21.19
C SER A 578 17.24 -26.06 -20.81
N SER A 579 17.57 -25.83 -19.54
CA SER A 579 18.90 -26.16 -19.00
C SER A 579 19.28 -27.64 -19.14
N SER A 580 18.30 -28.53 -19.34
CA SER A 580 18.49 -29.96 -19.60
C SER A 580 18.62 -30.32 -21.09
N GLY A 581 18.55 -29.34 -21.99
CA GLY A 581 18.69 -29.53 -23.45
C GLY A 581 17.39 -29.83 -24.21
N ASN A 582 16.24 -29.86 -23.53
CA ASN A 582 14.95 -30.15 -24.15
C ASN A 582 14.34 -28.90 -24.79
N LYS A 583 13.70 -29.05 -25.96
CA LYS A 583 12.89 -28.00 -26.58
C LYS A 583 11.51 -27.95 -25.92
N GLU A 584 11.15 -26.80 -25.37
CA GLU A 584 9.87 -26.56 -24.71
C GLU A 584 9.14 -25.40 -25.38
N LEU A 585 7.85 -25.56 -25.67
CA LEU A 585 7.00 -24.49 -26.20
C LEU A 585 6.44 -23.67 -25.02
N VAL A 586 6.87 -22.42 -24.92
CA VAL A 586 6.48 -21.51 -23.84
C VAL A 586 5.49 -20.49 -24.39
N LYS A 587 4.25 -20.53 -23.92
CA LYS A 587 3.24 -19.50 -24.20
C LYS A 587 3.34 -18.37 -23.18
N VAL A 588 3.21 -17.13 -23.64
CA VAL A 588 3.41 -15.94 -22.82
C VAL A 588 2.17 -15.06 -22.89
N VAL A 589 1.60 -14.71 -21.73
CA VAL A 589 0.51 -13.73 -21.62
C VAL A 589 1.10 -12.44 -21.03
N HIS A 590 0.74 -11.28 -21.57
CA HIS A 590 1.35 -10.01 -21.18
C HIS A 590 0.92 -9.57 -19.77
N ARG A 591 -0.38 -9.66 -19.44
CA ARG A 591 -0.97 -9.46 -18.09
C ARG A 591 -0.92 -8.05 -17.48
N ASP A 592 -0.22 -7.09 -18.11
CA ASP A 592 -0.20 -5.66 -17.74
C ASP A 592 -0.28 -4.75 -19.00
N LEU A 593 -1.16 -5.04 -19.95
CA LEU A 593 -1.34 -4.16 -21.12
C LEU A 593 -2.00 -2.84 -20.70
N LYS A 594 -1.38 -1.73 -21.08
CA LYS A 594 -1.84 -0.36 -20.85
C LYS A 594 -1.21 0.58 -21.88
N PRO A 595 -1.76 1.80 -22.09
CA PRO A 595 -1.21 2.75 -23.05
C PRO A 595 0.27 3.10 -22.83
N ASP A 596 0.77 3.07 -21.59
CA ASP A 596 2.19 3.32 -21.31
C ASP A 596 3.13 2.21 -21.79
N ASN A 597 2.61 0.99 -21.97
CA ASN A 597 3.36 -0.16 -22.48
C ASN A 597 3.23 -0.33 -24.00
N ILE A 598 2.58 0.60 -24.70
CA ILE A 598 2.48 0.63 -26.16
C ILE A 598 3.24 1.86 -26.63
N TYR A 599 4.34 1.66 -27.35
CA TYR A 599 5.21 2.74 -27.81
C TYR A 599 5.03 2.98 -29.31
N LEU A 600 4.84 4.24 -29.70
CA LEU A 600 4.67 4.68 -31.08
C LEU A 600 5.97 5.31 -31.57
N VAL A 601 6.63 4.65 -32.52
CA VAL A 601 7.86 5.11 -33.14
C VAL A 601 7.50 5.72 -34.50
N PRO A 602 7.68 7.04 -34.69
CA PRO A 602 7.45 7.65 -36.00
C PRO A 602 8.40 7.04 -37.02
N ILE A 603 7.82 6.60 -38.14
CA ILE A 603 8.57 6.16 -39.32
C ILE A 603 8.26 7.13 -40.45
N GLY A 604 8.98 7.04 -41.58
CA GLY A 604 8.82 7.98 -42.69
C GLY A 604 7.35 8.22 -43.10
N ILE A 605 6.53 7.17 -43.10
CA ILE A 605 5.07 7.26 -43.24
C ILE A 605 4.41 6.41 -42.15
N GLY A 606 3.72 7.06 -41.22
CA GLY A 606 2.98 6.41 -40.14
C GLY A 606 3.82 6.14 -38.89
N GLU A 607 3.41 5.13 -38.12
CA GLU A 607 4.01 4.79 -36.82
C GLU A 607 4.22 3.28 -36.75
N LEU A 608 5.41 2.87 -36.30
CA LEU A 608 5.69 1.50 -35.88
C LEU A 608 5.34 1.36 -34.39
N VAL A 609 4.48 0.39 -34.07
CA VAL A 609 4.08 0.11 -32.69
C VAL A 609 5.01 -0.94 -32.07
N LYS A 610 5.51 -0.66 -30.87
CA LYS A 610 6.34 -1.54 -30.06
C LYS A 610 5.70 -1.79 -28.69
N ILE A 611 5.46 -3.04 -28.34
CA ILE A 611 4.98 -3.46 -27.01
C ILE A 611 6.16 -3.59 -26.05
N LEU A 612 6.04 -2.98 -24.87
CA LEU A 612 7.04 -2.97 -23.81
C LEU A 612 6.68 -3.91 -22.66
N ASP A 613 7.67 -4.36 -21.87
CA ASP A 613 7.48 -4.97 -20.53
C ASP A 613 6.58 -6.24 -20.47
N PHE A 614 6.86 -7.25 -21.30
CA PHE A 614 6.22 -8.58 -21.17
C PHE A 614 6.55 -9.25 -19.84
N GLY A 615 5.66 -9.18 -18.85
CA GLY A 615 5.65 -10.06 -17.66
C GLY A 615 6.74 -9.87 -16.59
N ILE A 616 7.90 -9.28 -16.93
CA ILE A 616 9.07 -9.10 -16.03
C ILE A 616 8.70 -8.36 -14.73
N ALA A 617 7.72 -7.48 -14.83
CA ALA A 617 7.17 -6.59 -13.81
C ALA A 617 6.49 -7.27 -12.61
N LYS A 618 5.78 -8.39 -12.81
CA LYS A 618 4.95 -9.01 -11.75
C LYS A 618 5.73 -10.00 -10.87
N THR A 619 6.82 -10.53 -11.40
CA THR A 619 7.60 -11.61 -10.80
C THR A 619 8.54 -11.13 -9.69
N VAL A 620 9.08 -9.92 -9.84
CA VAL A 620 10.01 -9.31 -8.88
C VAL A 620 9.31 -8.83 -7.59
N SER A 621 7.98 -8.75 -7.64
CA SER A 621 7.10 -8.40 -6.51
C SER A 621 6.67 -9.60 -5.67
N GLN A 622 6.97 -10.83 -6.11
CA GLN A 622 6.61 -12.07 -5.41
C GLN A 622 7.78 -12.56 -4.55
N THR A 623 7.91 -12.05 -3.33
CA THR A 623 8.81 -12.60 -2.32
C THR A 623 8.42 -14.04 -1.97
N GLU A 624 9.41 -14.93 -1.88
CA GLU A 624 9.24 -16.37 -1.78
C GLU A 624 8.95 -16.87 -0.36
N GLU A 625 7.94 -17.72 -0.23
CA GLU A 625 8.05 -19.00 0.50
C GLU A 625 7.58 -20.10 -0.48
N ASP A 626 8.50 -20.95 -0.94
CA ASP A 626 8.19 -22.07 -1.84
C ASP A 626 7.80 -23.31 -1.04
N GLY A 627 6.54 -23.72 -1.20
CA GLY A 627 6.07 -25.09 -1.09
C GLY A 627 4.96 -25.26 -2.13
N GLU A 628 4.98 -26.37 -2.89
CA GLU A 628 3.84 -26.76 -3.73
C GLU A 628 2.55 -26.71 -2.89
N ASP A 629 1.48 -26.16 -3.48
CA ASP A 629 0.24 -25.72 -2.83
C ASP A 629 0.35 -24.46 -1.97
N ARG A 630 -0.06 -23.29 -2.50
CA ARG A 630 -1.03 -22.33 -1.91
C ARG A 630 -1.24 -21.05 -2.73
N THR A 631 -2.28 -20.32 -2.33
CA THR A 631 -3.20 -19.48 -3.12
C THR A 631 -2.99 -18.01 -2.92
N ASP A 632 -1.77 -17.55 -2.68
CA ASP A 632 -1.62 -16.21 -2.13
C ASP A 632 -1.43 -15.14 -3.21
N LEU A 633 -2.57 -14.69 -3.77
CA LEU A 633 -2.68 -13.37 -4.38
C LEU A 633 -3.75 -12.59 -3.60
N THR A 634 -3.27 -11.90 -2.57
CA THR A 634 -4.02 -10.91 -1.79
C THR A 634 -4.67 -9.86 -2.70
N MET A 635 -5.88 -9.41 -2.33
CA MET A 635 -6.60 -8.25 -2.87
C MET A 635 -5.85 -6.90 -2.71
N GLY A 636 -4.53 -6.91 -2.47
CA GLY A 636 -3.65 -5.75 -2.53
C GLY A 636 -2.27 -6.03 -3.13
N GLY A 637 -2.15 -7.08 -3.95
CA GLY A 637 -0.93 -7.46 -4.68
C GLY A 637 -0.94 -7.11 -6.17
N PHE A 638 -1.78 -6.18 -6.63
CA PHE A 638 -1.69 -5.68 -8.02
C PHE A 638 -0.59 -4.62 -8.12
N VAL A 639 0.64 -5.05 -8.41
CA VAL A 639 1.70 -4.12 -8.79
C VAL A 639 1.49 -3.79 -10.27
N GLY A 640 0.80 -2.68 -10.58
CA GLY A 640 0.47 -2.20 -11.92
C GLY A 640 -0.69 -1.18 -11.93
N THR A 641 -0.90 -0.46 -13.04
CA THR A 641 -2.02 0.49 -13.20
C THR A 641 -3.31 -0.31 -13.44
N SER A 642 -4.11 -0.51 -12.39
CA SER A 642 -5.25 -1.43 -12.34
C SER A 642 -6.44 -1.08 -13.27
N ARG A 643 -6.37 0.06 -13.96
CA ARG A 643 -7.38 0.62 -14.90
C ARG A 643 -7.67 -0.20 -16.16
N TYR A 644 -6.76 -1.09 -16.56
CA TYR A 644 -6.90 -1.86 -17.82
C TYR A 644 -7.02 -3.36 -17.56
N ALA A 645 -7.04 -3.78 -16.30
CA ALA A 645 -6.99 -5.18 -15.93
C ALA A 645 -8.32 -5.90 -16.19
N ALA A 646 -8.25 -7.15 -16.62
CA ALA A 646 -9.43 -7.97 -16.88
C ALA A 646 -10.17 -8.36 -15.58
N PRO A 647 -11.48 -8.64 -15.62
CA PRO A 647 -12.27 -9.01 -14.45
C PRO A 647 -11.72 -10.22 -13.69
N GLU A 648 -11.19 -11.21 -14.41
CA GLU A 648 -10.53 -12.38 -13.82
C GLU A 648 -9.23 -12.03 -13.08
N GLN A 649 -8.52 -10.98 -13.50
CA GLN A 649 -7.32 -10.49 -12.81
C GLN A 649 -7.71 -9.78 -11.51
N TRP A 650 -8.79 -9.01 -11.53
CA TRP A 650 -9.39 -8.39 -10.35
C TRP A 650 -9.93 -9.41 -9.33
N ARG A 651 -10.41 -10.56 -9.81
CA ARG A 651 -10.86 -11.68 -8.97
C ARG A 651 -9.73 -12.60 -8.48
N GLY A 652 -8.47 -12.30 -8.82
CA GLY A 652 -7.32 -13.12 -8.41
C GLY A 652 -7.31 -14.53 -9.01
N GLN A 653 -7.94 -14.75 -10.18
CA GLN A 653 -7.93 -16.07 -10.81
C GLN A 653 -6.50 -16.48 -11.20
N ARG A 654 -6.08 -17.70 -10.83
CA ARG A 654 -4.70 -18.17 -11.06
C ARG A 654 -4.42 -18.53 -12.53
N ASN A 655 -5.41 -19.08 -13.22
CA ASN A 655 -5.26 -19.54 -14.61
C ASN A 655 -5.68 -18.45 -15.59
N LEU A 656 -4.94 -17.34 -15.59
CA LEU A 656 -5.13 -16.28 -16.59
C LEU A 656 -4.61 -16.78 -17.94
N ASP A 657 -5.50 -16.89 -18.92
CA ASP A 657 -5.15 -17.14 -20.31
C ASP A 657 -5.02 -15.83 -21.11
N HIS A 658 -4.72 -15.96 -22.41
CA HIS A 658 -4.50 -14.83 -23.32
C HIS A 658 -5.72 -13.92 -23.51
N ARG A 659 -6.92 -14.35 -23.13
CA ARG A 659 -8.14 -13.54 -23.24
C ARG A 659 -8.19 -12.39 -22.23
N ALA A 660 -7.33 -12.41 -21.21
CA ALA A 660 -7.09 -11.27 -20.35
C ALA A 660 -6.46 -10.09 -21.12
N ASP A 661 -5.49 -10.37 -22.00
CA ASP A 661 -4.85 -9.34 -22.84
C ASP A 661 -5.86 -8.74 -23.83
N ILE A 662 -6.75 -9.57 -24.39
CA ILE A 662 -7.84 -9.14 -25.29
C ILE A 662 -8.77 -8.15 -24.59
N TYR A 663 -9.09 -8.38 -23.31
CA TYR A 663 -9.90 -7.46 -22.54
C TYR A 663 -9.20 -6.10 -22.35
N SER A 664 -7.94 -6.12 -21.94
CA SER A 664 -7.15 -4.89 -21.77
C SER A 664 -7.09 -4.09 -23.07
N LEU A 665 -6.90 -4.76 -24.21
CA LEU A 665 -6.96 -4.13 -25.53
C LEU A 665 -8.33 -3.52 -25.84
N GLY A 666 -9.42 -4.17 -25.46
CA GLY A 666 -10.77 -3.60 -25.59
C GLY A 666 -10.93 -2.28 -24.84
N ILE A 667 -10.41 -2.21 -23.61
CA ILE A 667 -10.43 -0.97 -22.80
C ILE A 667 -9.56 0.12 -23.46
N ILE A 668 -8.36 -0.25 -23.93
CA ILE A 668 -7.46 0.69 -24.62
C ILE A 668 -8.11 1.20 -25.92
N PHE A 669 -8.75 0.33 -26.70
CA PHE A 669 -9.40 0.72 -27.94
C PHE A 669 -10.58 1.66 -27.69
N TYR A 670 -11.38 1.38 -26.67
CA TYR A 670 -12.45 2.27 -26.22
C TYR A 670 -11.92 3.65 -25.83
N GLU A 671 -10.83 3.70 -25.07
CA GLU A 671 -10.20 4.96 -24.64
C GLU A 671 -9.58 5.72 -25.80
N MET A 672 -8.92 5.04 -26.74
CA MET A 672 -8.34 5.70 -27.92
C MET A 672 -9.39 6.48 -28.71
N LEU A 673 -10.59 5.92 -28.89
CA LEU A 673 -11.64 6.56 -29.67
C LEU A 673 -12.41 7.62 -28.88
N SER A 674 -12.73 7.36 -27.61
CA SER A 674 -13.63 8.22 -26.82
C SER A 674 -12.93 9.18 -25.86
N GLY A 675 -11.64 8.96 -25.58
CA GLY A 675 -10.90 9.63 -24.51
C GLY A 675 -11.36 9.27 -23.09
N ASN A 676 -12.34 8.38 -22.95
CA ASN A 676 -12.99 8.01 -21.70
C ASN A 676 -12.91 6.50 -21.45
N ASN A 677 -13.22 6.05 -20.23
CA ASN A 677 -13.37 4.62 -19.94
C ASN A 677 -14.85 4.20 -20.09
N PRO A 678 -15.12 2.92 -20.37
CA PRO A 678 -16.49 2.43 -20.59
C PRO A 678 -17.40 2.48 -19.34
N PHE A 679 -16.85 2.70 -18.15
CA PHE A 679 -17.60 2.65 -16.89
C PHE A 679 -17.96 4.04 -16.34
N GLY A 680 -17.57 5.12 -17.03
CA GLY A 680 -17.81 6.50 -16.62
C GLY A 680 -17.13 6.87 -15.30
N ILE A 681 -16.01 6.23 -14.97
CA ILE A 681 -15.23 6.49 -13.76
C ILE A 681 -14.36 7.74 -14.00
N ASP A 682 -14.42 8.72 -13.11
CA ASP A 682 -13.52 9.87 -13.18
C ASP A 682 -12.08 9.47 -12.78
N GLN A 683 -11.07 9.97 -13.51
CA GLN A 683 -9.68 9.57 -13.29
C GLN A 683 -9.09 10.14 -11.98
N GLU A 684 -9.50 11.34 -11.57
CA GLU A 684 -9.04 11.94 -10.30
C GLU A 684 -9.70 11.24 -9.11
N GLU A 685 -10.97 10.86 -9.24
CA GLU A 685 -11.71 10.08 -8.24
C GLU A 685 -11.13 8.66 -8.10
N ALA A 686 -10.77 8.02 -9.21
CA ALA A 686 -10.21 6.67 -9.18
C ALA A 686 -8.77 6.62 -8.66
N TYR A 687 -8.04 7.74 -8.66
CA TYR A 687 -6.72 7.84 -8.03
C TYR A 687 -6.82 7.76 -6.50
N SER A 688 -7.87 8.34 -5.90
CA SER A 688 -8.12 8.28 -4.46
C SER A 688 -8.93 7.05 -4.04
N ALA A 689 -9.66 6.42 -4.96
CA ALA A 689 -10.45 5.21 -4.71
C ALA A 689 -10.22 4.11 -5.78
N PRO A 690 -9.11 3.35 -5.72
CA PRO A 690 -8.81 2.27 -6.68
C PRO A 690 -9.89 1.18 -6.78
N ALA A 691 -10.74 1.04 -5.74
CA ALA A 691 -11.88 0.13 -5.72
C ALA A 691 -12.93 0.45 -6.81
N LEU A 692 -12.99 1.70 -7.30
CA LEU A 692 -13.88 2.06 -8.42
C LEU A 692 -13.52 1.27 -9.69
N TRP A 693 -12.24 0.97 -9.92
CA TRP A 693 -11.86 0.14 -11.05
C TRP A 693 -12.31 -1.31 -10.88
N TYR A 694 -12.29 -1.86 -9.66
CA TYR A 694 -12.90 -3.17 -9.39
C TYR A 694 -14.39 -3.15 -9.73
N GLU A 695 -15.13 -2.15 -9.23
CA GLU A 695 -16.56 -2.01 -9.52
C GLU A 695 -16.82 -1.88 -11.03
N GLY A 696 -16.06 -1.04 -11.74
CA GLY A 696 -16.15 -0.85 -13.18
C GLY A 696 -15.91 -2.15 -13.95
N HIS A 697 -14.76 -2.79 -13.71
CA HIS A 697 -14.36 -3.97 -14.46
C HIS A 697 -15.19 -5.21 -14.09
N VAL A 698 -15.59 -5.38 -12.84
CA VAL A 698 -16.22 -6.63 -12.36
C VAL A 698 -17.73 -6.56 -12.31
N LEU A 699 -18.32 -5.40 -11.96
CA LEU A 699 -19.74 -5.28 -11.60
C LEU A 699 -20.54 -4.42 -12.59
N ARG A 700 -20.01 -3.26 -13.01
CA ARG A 700 -20.74 -2.33 -13.88
C ARG A 700 -20.81 -2.82 -15.32
N GLU A 701 -21.95 -2.60 -15.96
CA GLU A 701 -22.07 -2.75 -17.41
C GLU A 701 -21.27 -1.66 -18.14
N ALA A 702 -20.60 -2.05 -19.23
CA ALA A 702 -19.89 -1.11 -20.07
C ALA A 702 -20.90 -0.28 -20.89
N LYS A 703 -20.71 1.04 -20.91
CA LYS A 703 -21.46 1.91 -21.81
C LYS A 703 -21.08 1.59 -23.27
N PRO A 704 -22.04 1.54 -24.20
CA PRO A 704 -21.72 1.41 -25.63
C PRO A 704 -20.90 2.63 -26.07
N ILE A 705 -19.96 2.42 -26.99
CA ILE A 705 -19.06 3.49 -27.42
C ILE A 705 -19.80 4.59 -28.18
N SER A 706 -20.88 4.25 -28.89
CA SER A 706 -21.80 5.18 -29.55
C SER A 706 -22.48 6.16 -28.59
N ALA A 707 -22.53 5.85 -27.29
CA ALA A 707 -23.05 6.76 -26.27
C ALA A 707 -21.99 7.76 -25.75
N GLN A 708 -20.75 7.70 -26.22
CA GLN A 708 -19.70 8.67 -25.90
C GLN A 708 -19.73 9.84 -26.86
N ALA A 709 -19.48 11.04 -26.32
CA ALA A 709 -19.39 12.25 -27.11
C ALA A 709 -18.31 12.12 -28.20
N GLY A 710 -18.69 12.38 -29.46
CA GLY A 710 -17.79 12.29 -30.62
C GLY A 710 -17.64 10.89 -31.22
N CYS A 711 -18.35 9.90 -30.70
CA CYS A 711 -18.35 8.52 -31.19
C CYS A 711 -19.70 8.07 -31.80
N GLU A 712 -20.66 8.98 -31.96
CA GLU A 712 -22.04 8.68 -32.36
C GLU A 712 -22.15 8.09 -33.78
N ASN A 713 -21.18 8.41 -34.64
CA ASN A 713 -21.14 7.98 -36.04
C ASN A 713 -20.22 6.77 -36.27
N LEU A 714 -19.71 6.13 -35.22
CA LEU A 714 -18.94 4.89 -35.37
C LEU A 714 -19.87 3.78 -35.87
N SER A 715 -19.37 2.97 -36.82
CA SER A 715 -20.13 1.82 -37.33
C SER A 715 -20.44 0.81 -36.21
N LEU A 716 -21.59 0.14 -36.31
CA LEU A 716 -21.99 -0.93 -35.39
C LEU A 716 -20.96 -2.06 -35.31
N GLU A 717 -20.21 -2.31 -36.39
CA GLU A 717 -19.14 -3.31 -36.44
C GLU A 717 -17.99 -2.98 -35.47
N VAL A 718 -17.53 -1.72 -35.46
CA VAL A 718 -16.48 -1.24 -34.55
C VAL A 718 -16.94 -1.35 -33.09
N GLU A 719 -18.17 -0.92 -32.80
CA GLU A 719 -18.72 -1.05 -31.45
C GLU A 719 -18.81 -2.52 -31.02
N ALA A 720 -19.33 -3.41 -31.89
CA ALA A 720 -19.44 -4.83 -31.58
C ALA A 720 -18.08 -5.47 -31.25
N ILE A 721 -17.02 -5.11 -31.99
CA ILE A 721 -15.66 -5.59 -31.72
C ILE A 721 -15.18 -5.13 -30.33
N ILE A 722 -15.35 -3.84 -30.00
CA ILE A 722 -14.93 -3.28 -28.71
C ILE A 722 -15.70 -3.94 -27.56
N MET A 723 -17.02 -4.00 -27.67
CA MET A 723 -17.90 -4.56 -26.64
C MET A 723 -17.64 -6.06 -26.43
N ARG A 724 -17.33 -6.80 -27.50
CA ARG A 724 -16.93 -8.22 -27.40
C ARG A 724 -15.58 -8.38 -26.68
N CYS A 725 -14.61 -7.50 -26.92
CA CYS A 725 -13.33 -7.55 -26.20
C CYS A 725 -13.52 -7.34 -24.69
N ILE A 726 -14.38 -6.39 -24.28
CA ILE A 726 -14.59 -6.02 -22.88
C ILE A 726 -15.70 -6.83 -22.18
N ALA A 727 -16.14 -7.94 -22.78
CA ALA A 727 -17.11 -8.84 -22.17
C ALA A 727 -16.58 -9.37 -20.83
N LYS A 728 -17.45 -9.44 -19.82
CA LYS A 728 -17.04 -9.78 -18.44
C LYS A 728 -16.55 -11.22 -18.33
N SER A 729 -17.21 -12.15 -19.03
CA SER A 729 -16.77 -13.54 -19.14
C SER A 729 -15.72 -13.70 -20.24
N PRO A 730 -14.56 -14.33 -19.98
CA PRO A 730 -13.57 -14.64 -21.01
C PRO A 730 -14.14 -15.45 -22.19
N ASP A 731 -15.11 -16.34 -21.95
CA ASP A 731 -15.73 -17.17 -22.99
C ASP A 731 -16.61 -16.39 -23.98
N GLN A 732 -16.98 -15.16 -23.62
CA GLN A 732 -17.75 -14.26 -24.49
C GLN A 732 -16.86 -13.34 -25.34
N ARG A 733 -15.54 -13.39 -25.14
CA ARG A 733 -14.57 -12.59 -25.89
C ARG A 733 -14.18 -13.28 -27.20
N PHE A 734 -13.25 -12.67 -27.92
CA PHE A 734 -12.54 -13.36 -28.99
C PHE A 734 -11.74 -14.53 -28.40
N ASN A 735 -11.76 -15.68 -29.08
CA ASN A 735 -11.10 -16.88 -28.62
C ASN A 735 -9.57 -16.79 -28.80
N SER A 736 -9.09 -15.91 -29.68
CA SER A 736 -7.65 -15.66 -29.89
C SER A 736 -7.40 -14.24 -30.37
N ILE A 737 -6.17 -13.77 -30.24
CA ILE A 737 -5.75 -12.47 -30.77
C ILE A 737 -5.78 -12.43 -32.31
N ASP A 738 -5.58 -13.57 -32.96
CA ASP A 738 -5.68 -13.71 -34.42
C ASP A 738 -7.12 -13.54 -34.90
N GLU A 739 -8.11 -14.00 -34.13
CA GLU A 739 -9.54 -13.77 -34.41
C GLU A 739 -9.88 -12.27 -34.31
N LEU A 740 -9.37 -11.58 -33.28
CA LEU A 740 -9.52 -10.13 -33.14
C LEU A 740 -8.87 -9.38 -34.31
N LEU A 741 -7.64 -9.77 -34.68
CA LEU A 741 -6.92 -9.17 -35.82
C LEU A 741 -7.69 -9.34 -37.13
N ALA A 742 -8.27 -10.53 -37.37
CA ALA A 742 -9.11 -10.77 -38.54
C ALA A 742 -10.34 -9.86 -38.57
N SER A 743 -11.03 -9.68 -37.43
CA SER A 743 -12.15 -8.74 -37.31
C SER A 743 -11.73 -7.29 -37.56
N LEU A 744 -10.58 -6.85 -37.04
CA LEU A 744 -10.05 -5.50 -37.29
C LEU A 744 -9.67 -5.29 -38.77
N ASN A 745 -9.28 -6.35 -39.48
CA ASN A 745 -8.98 -6.30 -40.91
C ASN A 745 -10.23 -6.25 -41.79
N ALA A 746 -11.36 -6.76 -41.31
CA ALA A 746 -12.63 -6.75 -42.03
C ALA A 746 -13.32 -5.37 -42.03
N ILE A 747 -12.99 -4.50 -41.07
CA ILE A 747 -13.56 -3.14 -40.98
C ILE A 747 -13.24 -2.36 -42.26
N ALA A 748 -14.27 -1.99 -43.01
CA ALA A 748 -14.15 -1.12 -44.17
C ALA A 748 -13.82 0.32 -43.71
N LEU A 749 -12.60 0.77 -43.98
CA LEU A 749 -12.21 2.16 -43.75
C LEU A 749 -12.65 2.99 -44.96
N SER A 750 -13.49 4.00 -44.75
CA SER A 750 -13.73 5.01 -45.79
C SER A 750 -12.42 5.78 -46.05
N PRO A 751 -12.04 5.97 -47.33
CA PRO A 751 -10.78 6.62 -47.71
C PRO A 751 -10.66 8.06 -47.21
#